data_AF-A0A2J8J7X1-F1
#
_entry.id   AF-A0A2J8J7X1-F1
#
_cell.length_a   1.000
_cell.length_b   1.000
_cell.length_c   1.000
_cell.angle_alpha   90.00
_cell.angle_beta   90.00
_cell.angle_gamma   90.00
#
_symmetry.space_group_name_H-M   'P 1'
#
loop_
_entity.id
_entity.type
_entity.pdbx_description
1 polymer ?
#
loop_
_entity_poly.entity_id
_entity_poly.type
_entity_poly.pdbx_seq_one_letter_code
_entity_poly.pdbx_strand_id
1 'polypeptide(L)'
;MARMCVKTQRLDVAKVCLGNMGHARGARALREAEQEPELEARVAVLATQLGMLEDAEQLYRKCKRHDLLNKFYQAAGRWQEALQVAEHHDRVHLRSTYHRYAGHLEASADCSRALSYYEKSDTHRFEVPRMLSEDLPSLELYVNKMKDKTLWRWWAQYLESQGEMDAALHYYELARDHFSLVRIHCFQGNVQKAAQIANETGNLAASYHLARQYESQEEVGQAVHFYTRAQAFKNAIRLCKENGLDDQLMNLALLSSPEDMIEAARYYEEKGVQMDRAVMLYHKAGHFSKALELAFATQQFVALQLIAEDLDETSDPALLARCSDFFIEHSQYERAVELLLAARKYQEALQLCLEQNMSITEEMAEKMTVAKDSSDLPEESRRELLEQIADCCMRQGSYHLATKKYTQAGNKLKAMRALLKSGDTEKITFFASVSRQKEIYIMAANYLQSLDWRKEPEIMKNIIGFYTKGRALDLLAGFYDACAQVEIDEYQNYDKAHGALTEAYKCLAKAKAKSPLDQESRLAQLQSRMALVKRFIQARRTYTEDPKESIKQCELLLEEPDLDSTIRIGDVYGFLVEHYVRKEEYQTAYRFLEEMRRRLPLANMSYYVSPQAVDAVHRGLGLPLPRTVPEPVRHNGMEDARELDEEVVEEADDNP
;
A
#
# COMPACT_ATOMS: atom_id res chain seq x y z
N MET A 1 -36.52 -66.00 -24.08
CA MET A 1 -36.76 -64.57 -24.36
C MET A 1 -35.77 -63.66 -23.63
N ALA A 2 -35.58 -63.78 -22.31
CA ALA A 2 -34.60 -62.97 -21.55
C ALA A 2 -33.14 -63.06 -22.08
N ARG A 3 -32.67 -64.27 -22.44
CA ARG A 3 -31.34 -64.46 -23.07
C ARG A 3 -31.19 -63.78 -24.43
N MET A 4 -32.28 -63.62 -25.19
CA MET A 4 -32.26 -62.88 -26.46
C MET A 4 -32.12 -61.38 -26.23
N CYS A 5 -32.66 -60.86 -25.13
CA CYS A 5 -32.53 -59.45 -24.76
C CYS A 5 -31.08 -59.04 -24.49
N VAL A 6 -30.24 -59.98 -24.04
CA VAL A 6 -28.79 -59.78 -23.91
C VAL A 6 -28.13 -59.60 -25.28
N LYS A 7 -28.47 -60.46 -26.24
CA LYS A 7 -27.91 -60.41 -27.61
C LYS A 7 -28.39 -59.18 -28.39
N THR A 8 -29.63 -58.74 -28.16
CA THR A 8 -30.22 -57.56 -28.80
C THR A 8 -30.07 -56.27 -27.98
N GLN A 9 -29.35 -56.33 -26.84
CA GLN A 9 -29.10 -55.21 -25.91
C GLN A 9 -30.35 -54.43 -25.45
N ARG A 10 -31.51 -55.11 -25.41
CA ARG A 10 -32.81 -54.51 -25.05
C ARG A 10 -33.16 -54.71 -23.58
N LEU A 11 -32.77 -53.73 -22.76
CA LEU A 11 -32.95 -53.76 -21.30
C LEU A 11 -34.39 -53.51 -20.84
N ASP A 12 -35.15 -52.73 -21.59
CA ASP A 12 -36.57 -52.43 -21.41
C ASP A 12 -37.42 -53.71 -21.31
N VAL A 13 -37.18 -54.63 -22.24
CA VAL A 13 -37.90 -55.91 -22.30
C VAL A 13 -37.28 -56.95 -21.37
N ALA A 14 -35.99 -56.82 -21.06
CA ALA A 14 -35.34 -57.66 -20.04
C ALA A 14 -35.97 -57.48 -18.65
N LYS A 15 -36.33 -56.25 -18.24
CA LYS A 15 -36.99 -55.98 -16.95
C LYS A 15 -38.33 -56.72 -16.83
N VAL A 16 -39.16 -56.65 -17.87
CA VAL A 16 -40.46 -57.34 -17.94
C VAL A 16 -40.26 -58.85 -17.95
N CYS A 17 -39.28 -59.36 -18.71
CA CYS A 17 -38.95 -60.78 -18.75
C CYS A 17 -38.51 -61.32 -17.36
N LEU A 18 -37.66 -60.58 -16.63
CA LEU A 18 -37.18 -60.99 -15.31
C LEU A 18 -38.32 -60.99 -14.27
N GLY A 19 -39.25 -60.03 -14.36
CA GLY A 19 -40.46 -59.98 -13.53
C GLY A 19 -41.35 -61.20 -13.75
N ASN A 20 -41.62 -61.55 -15.01
CA ASN A 20 -42.43 -62.72 -15.36
C ASN A 20 -41.73 -64.05 -15.00
N MET A 21 -40.40 -64.08 -14.94
CA MET A 21 -39.62 -65.24 -14.51
C MET A 21 -39.51 -65.38 -12.97
N GLY A 22 -40.02 -64.43 -12.18
CA GLY A 22 -39.87 -64.43 -10.72
C GLY A 22 -38.43 -64.24 -10.23
N HIS A 23 -37.50 -63.83 -11.10
CA HIS A 23 -36.07 -63.75 -10.80
C HIS A 23 -35.71 -62.44 -10.10
N ALA A 24 -36.18 -62.29 -8.85
CA ALA A 24 -36.10 -61.05 -8.07
C ALA A 24 -34.66 -60.52 -7.89
N ARG A 25 -33.67 -61.41 -7.69
CA ARG A 25 -32.25 -61.03 -7.58
C ARG A 25 -31.73 -60.37 -8.86
N GLY A 26 -32.08 -60.93 -10.01
CA GLY A 26 -31.67 -60.39 -11.32
C GLY A 26 -32.37 -59.06 -11.63
N ALA A 27 -33.66 -58.93 -11.29
CA ALA A 27 -34.38 -57.67 -11.44
C ALA A 27 -33.84 -56.56 -10.52
N ARG A 28 -33.36 -56.91 -9.32
CA ARG A 28 -32.65 -55.99 -8.43
C ARG A 28 -31.27 -55.60 -8.98
N ALA A 29 -30.46 -56.58 -9.38
CA ALA A 29 -29.13 -56.31 -9.95
C ALA A 29 -29.20 -55.43 -11.21
N LEU A 30 -30.24 -55.60 -12.03
CA LEU A 30 -30.46 -54.77 -13.21
C LEU A 30 -30.82 -53.32 -12.84
N ARG A 31 -31.61 -53.12 -11.78
CA ARG A 31 -31.92 -51.78 -11.25
C ARG A 31 -30.69 -51.08 -10.67
N GLU A 32 -29.85 -51.82 -9.96
CA GLU A 32 -28.57 -51.29 -9.44
C GLU A 32 -27.62 -50.94 -10.59
N ALA A 33 -27.59 -51.75 -11.66
CA ALA A 33 -26.76 -51.50 -12.83
C ALA A 33 -27.18 -50.25 -13.64
N GLU A 34 -28.42 -49.77 -13.53
CA GLU A 34 -28.87 -48.54 -14.23
C GLU A 34 -28.05 -47.29 -13.86
N GLN A 35 -27.36 -47.33 -12.72
CA GLN A 35 -26.45 -46.27 -12.27
C GLN A 35 -25.16 -46.18 -13.10
N GLU A 36 -24.74 -47.27 -13.78
CA GLU A 36 -23.56 -47.26 -14.63
C GLU A 36 -23.85 -46.55 -15.95
N PRO A 37 -22.95 -45.71 -16.48
CA PRO A 37 -23.20 -44.91 -17.70
C PRO A 37 -23.28 -45.75 -18.99
N GLU A 38 -22.59 -46.89 -19.03
CA GLU A 38 -22.42 -47.70 -20.24
C GLU A 38 -23.53 -48.74 -20.39
N LEU A 39 -24.14 -48.80 -21.58
CA LEU A 39 -25.21 -49.75 -21.88
C LEU A 39 -24.72 -51.19 -21.80
N GLU A 40 -23.53 -51.46 -22.34
CA GLU A 40 -22.97 -52.80 -22.43
C GLU A 40 -22.59 -53.34 -21.03
N ALA A 41 -22.21 -52.48 -20.08
CA ALA A 41 -22.00 -52.87 -18.68
C ALA A 41 -23.31 -53.30 -18.02
N ARG A 42 -24.41 -52.58 -18.28
CA ARG A 42 -25.77 -52.95 -17.80
C ARG A 42 -26.23 -54.28 -18.39
N VAL A 43 -25.99 -54.48 -19.68
CA VAL A 43 -26.32 -55.74 -20.38
C VAL A 43 -25.45 -56.89 -19.88
N ALA A 44 -24.19 -56.64 -19.52
CA ALA A 44 -23.30 -57.63 -18.94
C ALA A 44 -23.76 -58.09 -17.54
N VAL A 45 -24.31 -57.19 -16.71
CA VAL A 45 -24.93 -57.56 -15.43
C VAL A 45 -26.13 -58.50 -15.67
N LEU A 46 -26.98 -58.19 -16.65
CA LEU A 46 -28.10 -59.05 -17.05
C LEU A 46 -27.59 -60.43 -17.54
N ALA A 47 -26.55 -60.45 -18.38
CA ALA A 47 -25.94 -61.67 -18.90
C ALA A 47 -25.41 -62.56 -17.77
N THR A 48 -24.77 -61.95 -16.77
CA THR A 48 -24.26 -62.63 -15.56
C THR A 48 -25.40 -63.30 -14.79
N GLN A 49 -26.51 -62.60 -14.56
CA GLN A 49 -27.66 -63.14 -13.83
C GLN A 49 -28.38 -64.27 -14.58
N LEU A 50 -28.27 -64.31 -15.92
CA LEU A 50 -28.87 -65.34 -16.77
C LEU A 50 -27.93 -66.54 -17.04
N GLY A 51 -26.73 -66.55 -16.45
CA GLY A 51 -25.71 -67.59 -16.60
C GLY A 51 -24.97 -67.54 -17.94
N MET A 52 -25.05 -66.44 -18.68
CA MET A 52 -24.38 -66.23 -19.97
C MET A 52 -23.00 -65.60 -19.74
N LEU A 53 -22.08 -66.37 -19.14
CA LEU A 53 -20.80 -65.86 -18.63
C LEU A 53 -19.83 -65.41 -19.74
N GLU A 54 -19.78 -66.12 -20.86
CA GLU A 54 -18.94 -65.77 -22.01
C GLU A 54 -19.38 -64.45 -22.65
N ASP A 55 -20.70 -64.29 -22.83
CA ASP A 55 -21.28 -63.05 -23.36
C ASP A 55 -21.04 -61.88 -22.38
N ALA A 56 -21.14 -62.11 -21.07
CA ALA A 56 -20.84 -61.11 -20.05
C ALA A 56 -19.37 -60.66 -20.08
N GLU A 57 -18.42 -61.60 -20.19
CA GLU A 57 -16.98 -61.33 -20.29
C GLU A 57 -16.65 -60.48 -21.54
N GLN A 58 -17.22 -60.85 -22.69
CA GLN A 58 -17.04 -60.09 -23.93
C GLN A 58 -17.61 -58.68 -23.83
N LEU A 59 -18.78 -58.52 -23.21
CA LEU A 59 -19.41 -57.22 -23.02
C LEU A 59 -18.56 -56.32 -22.11
N TYR A 60 -18.08 -56.83 -20.96
CA TYR A 60 -17.20 -56.06 -20.08
C TYR A 60 -15.85 -55.70 -20.72
N ARG A 61 -15.28 -56.58 -21.55
CA ARG A 61 -14.07 -56.26 -22.35
C ARG A 61 -14.33 -55.18 -23.40
N LYS A 62 -15.49 -55.21 -24.07
CA LYS A 62 -15.90 -54.20 -25.06
C LYS A 62 -16.05 -52.82 -24.41
N CYS A 63 -16.64 -52.77 -23.21
CA CYS A 63 -16.77 -51.57 -22.38
C CYS A 63 -15.45 -50.97 -21.89
N LYS A 64 -14.37 -51.77 -21.84
CA LYS A 64 -13.12 -51.45 -21.15
C LYS A 64 -13.30 -51.13 -19.65
N ARG A 65 -14.42 -51.51 -19.04
CA ARG A 65 -14.64 -51.45 -17.58
C ARG A 65 -14.02 -52.65 -16.89
N HIS A 66 -12.69 -52.58 -16.75
CA HIS A 66 -11.87 -53.64 -16.15
C HIS A 66 -12.16 -53.84 -14.66
N ASP A 67 -12.69 -52.84 -13.97
CA ASP A 67 -13.16 -52.90 -12.58
C ASP A 67 -14.37 -53.84 -12.39
N LEU A 68 -15.36 -53.74 -13.28
CA LEU A 68 -16.52 -54.63 -13.29
C LEU A 68 -16.15 -56.02 -13.78
N LEU A 69 -15.24 -56.12 -14.75
CA LEU A 69 -14.70 -57.39 -15.21
C LEU A 69 -13.95 -58.13 -14.08
N ASN A 70 -13.15 -57.41 -13.30
CA ASN A 70 -12.44 -57.95 -12.15
C ASN A 70 -13.42 -58.46 -11.09
N LYS A 71 -14.44 -57.66 -10.72
CA LYS A 71 -15.52 -58.09 -9.81
C LYS A 71 -16.26 -59.33 -10.33
N PHE A 72 -16.50 -59.40 -11.64
CA PHE A 72 -17.12 -60.55 -12.29
C PHE A 72 -16.27 -61.82 -12.15
N TYR A 73 -14.96 -61.75 -12.45
CA TYR A 73 -14.07 -62.91 -12.28
C TYR A 73 -13.95 -63.37 -10.84
N GLN A 74 -13.91 -62.45 -9.87
CA GLN A 74 -13.93 -62.79 -8.44
C GLN A 74 -15.23 -63.54 -8.07
N ALA A 75 -16.38 -63.03 -8.52
CA ALA A 75 -17.67 -63.66 -8.26
C ALA A 75 -17.82 -65.04 -8.94
N ALA A 76 -17.13 -65.26 -10.06
CA ALA A 76 -17.08 -66.52 -10.77
C ALA A 76 -16.04 -67.52 -10.22
N GLY A 77 -15.24 -67.14 -9.21
CA GLY A 77 -14.16 -67.96 -8.66
C GLY A 77 -12.92 -68.07 -9.57
N ARG A 78 -12.84 -67.31 -10.67
CA ARG A 78 -11.70 -67.28 -11.61
C ARG A 78 -10.61 -66.33 -11.10
N TRP A 79 -10.02 -66.66 -9.97
CA TRP A 79 -9.11 -65.77 -9.25
C TRP A 79 -7.82 -65.43 -10.01
N GLN A 80 -7.22 -66.37 -10.74
CA GLN A 80 -5.99 -66.11 -11.49
C GLN A 80 -6.20 -65.05 -12.58
N GLU A 81 -7.33 -65.10 -13.26
CA GLU A 81 -7.68 -64.12 -14.29
C GLU A 81 -8.09 -62.78 -13.68
N ALA A 82 -8.78 -62.80 -12.53
CA ALA A 82 -9.06 -61.59 -11.76
C ALA A 82 -7.76 -60.85 -11.38
N LEU A 83 -6.75 -61.59 -10.92
CA LEU A 83 -5.43 -61.03 -10.59
C LEU A 83 -4.72 -60.46 -11.81
N GLN A 84 -4.69 -61.19 -12.94
CA GLN A 84 -4.08 -60.69 -14.17
C GLN A 84 -4.74 -59.40 -14.66
N VAL A 85 -6.08 -59.32 -14.61
CA VAL A 85 -6.80 -58.09 -14.97
C VAL A 85 -6.49 -56.96 -14.00
N ALA A 86 -6.42 -57.25 -12.70
CA ALA A 86 -6.08 -56.25 -11.69
C ALA A 86 -4.63 -55.74 -11.84
N GLU A 87 -3.66 -56.60 -12.16
CA GLU A 87 -2.25 -56.23 -12.32
C GLU A 87 -2.01 -55.38 -13.58
N HIS A 88 -2.65 -55.75 -14.70
CA HIS A 88 -2.42 -55.12 -16.00
C HIS A 88 -3.33 -53.92 -16.28
N HIS A 89 -4.59 -53.96 -15.83
CA HIS A 89 -5.61 -53.01 -16.27
C HIS A 89 -6.35 -52.30 -15.11
N ASP A 90 -6.51 -52.93 -13.95
CA ASP A 90 -7.27 -52.41 -12.80
C ASP A 90 -6.41 -52.30 -11.52
N ARG A 91 -5.37 -51.46 -11.59
CA ARG A 91 -4.42 -51.25 -10.50
C ARG A 91 -5.07 -50.68 -9.23
N VAL A 92 -6.18 -49.95 -9.38
CA VAL A 92 -6.91 -49.32 -8.27
C VAL A 92 -7.49 -50.39 -7.34
N HIS A 93 -8.05 -51.48 -7.87
CA HIS A 93 -8.61 -52.57 -7.08
C HIS A 93 -7.65 -53.75 -6.86
N LEU A 94 -6.37 -53.62 -7.23
CA LEU A 94 -5.40 -54.70 -7.07
C LEU A 94 -5.26 -55.17 -5.62
N ARG A 95 -5.12 -54.23 -4.68
CA ARG A 95 -5.00 -54.56 -3.24
C ARG A 95 -6.26 -55.22 -2.68
N SER A 96 -7.44 -54.75 -3.09
CA SER A 96 -8.71 -55.35 -2.63
C SER A 96 -8.93 -56.73 -3.23
N THR A 97 -8.47 -56.95 -4.47
CA THR A 97 -8.50 -58.26 -5.14
C THR A 97 -7.56 -59.25 -4.44
N TYR A 98 -6.34 -58.83 -4.10
CA TYR A 98 -5.42 -59.64 -3.29
C TYR A 98 -6.00 -60.02 -1.93
N HIS A 99 -6.62 -59.07 -1.22
CA HIS A 99 -7.24 -59.34 0.07
C HIS A 99 -8.37 -60.37 -0.03
N ARG A 100 -9.26 -60.22 -1.03
CA ARG A 100 -10.36 -61.19 -1.25
C ARG A 100 -9.85 -62.56 -1.67
N TYR A 101 -8.80 -62.61 -2.48
CA TYR A 101 -8.18 -63.87 -2.87
C TYR A 101 -7.48 -64.54 -1.68
N ALA A 102 -6.81 -63.78 -0.82
CA ALA A 102 -6.25 -64.28 0.43
C ALA A 102 -7.33 -64.88 1.34
N GLY A 103 -8.48 -64.21 1.48
CA GLY A 103 -9.62 -64.75 2.23
C GLY A 103 -10.20 -66.03 1.63
N HIS A 104 -10.23 -66.16 0.31
CA HIS A 104 -10.59 -67.42 -0.36
C HIS A 104 -9.57 -68.53 -0.07
N LEU A 105 -8.27 -68.21 -0.12
CA LEU A 105 -7.21 -69.17 0.19
C LEU A 105 -7.25 -69.63 1.66
N GLU A 106 -7.50 -68.70 2.58
CA GLU A 106 -7.75 -68.98 4.00
C GLU A 106 -8.95 -69.91 4.18
N ALA A 107 -10.08 -69.62 3.53
CA ALA A 107 -11.25 -70.50 3.56
C ALA A 107 -10.98 -71.90 2.97
N SER A 108 -9.99 -72.02 2.07
CA SER A 108 -9.52 -73.30 1.52
C SER A 108 -8.40 -73.97 2.35
N ALA A 109 -8.08 -73.45 3.53
CA ALA A 109 -7.03 -73.91 4.44
C ALA A 109 -5.57 -73.83 3.91
N ASP A 110 -5.32 -73.06 2.85
CA ASP A 110 -3.95 -72.77 2.36
C ASP A 110 -3.41 -71.49 3.01
N CYS A 111 -3.08 -71.59 4.30
CA CYS A 111 -2.59 -70.46 5.09
C CYS A 111 -1.28 -69.89 4.54
N SER A 112 -0.39 -70.74 4.00
CA SER A 112 0.91 -70.32 3.49
C SER A 112 0.81 -69.33 2.34
N ARG A 113 -0.09 -69.59 1.39
CA ARG A 113 -0.34 -68.66 0.28
C ARG A 113 -1.19 -67.48 0.71
N ALA A 114 -2.16 -67.70 1.61
CA ALA A 114 -2.96 -66.61 2.16
C ALA A 114 -2.08 -65.53 2.80
N LEU A 115 -1.05 -65.91 3.57
CA LEU A 115 -0.05 -64.99 4.12
C LEU A 115 0.58 -64.10 3.04
N SER A 116 1.10 -64.71 1.97
CA SER A 116 1.74 -63.96 0.89
C SER A 116 0.82 -62.97 0.20
N TYR A 117 -0.48 -63.28 0.11
CA TYR A 117 -1.46 -62.38 -0.51
C TYR A 117 -2.00 -61.33 0.46
N TYR A 118 -2.07 -61.60 1.76
CA TYR A 118 -2.33 -60.59 2.79
C TYR A 118 -1.17 -59.60 2.95
N GLU A 119 0.07 -60.05 2.71
CA GLU A 119 1.23 -59.17 2.59
C GLU A 119 1.09 -58.27 1.36
N LYS A 120 0.75 -58.84 0.19
CA LYS A 120 0.54 -58.08 -1.06
C LYS A 120 -0.63 -57.10 -1.00
N SER A 121 -1.69 -57.40 -0.23
CA SER A 121 -2.79 -56.46 0.00
C SER A 121 -2.46 -55.40 1.08
N ASP A 122 -1.38 -55.62 1.83
CA ASP A 122 -0.96 -54.81 2.98
C ASP A 122 -2.06 -54.75 4.08
N THR A 123 -2.83 -55.84 4.18
CA THR A 123 -3.80 -56.09 5.29
C THR A 123 -3.25 -57.07 6.33
N HIS A 124 -2.00 -57.52 6.16
CA HIS A 124 -1.35 -58.50 7.03
C HIS A 124 -1.28 -58.09 8.50
N ARG A 125 -1.26 -56.78 8.81
CA ARG A 125 -1.21 -56.26 10.19
C ARG A 125 -2.38 -56.69 11.06
N PHE A 126 -3.54 -56.91 10.45
CA PHE A 126 -4.77 -57.30 11.14
C PHE A 126 -5.15 -58.74 10.81
N GLU A 127 -5.11 -59.11 9.53
CA GLU A 127 -5.60 -60.41 9.07
C GLU A 127 -4.68 -61.57 9.47
N VAL A 128 -3.36 -61.37 9.50
CA VAL A 128 -2.43 -62.45 9.85
C VAL A 128 -2.50 -62.81 11.34
N PRO A 129 -2.46 -61.83 12.28
CA PRO A 129 -2.70 -62.14 13.68
C PRO A 129 -4.07 -62.78 13.95
N ARG A 130 -5.12 -62.36 13.22
CA ARG A 130 -6.44 -63.00 13.31
C ARG A 130 -6.39 -64.46 12.85
N MET A 131 -5.83 -64.71 11.66
CA MET A 131 -5.78 -66.03 11.03
C MET A 131 -4.91 -67.01 11.84
N LEU A 132 -3.78 -66.55 12.38
CA LEU A 132 -2.84 -67.38 13.15
C LEU A 132 -3.09 -67.34 14.67
N SER A 133 -4.21 -66.78 15.13
CA SER A 133 -4.51 -66.66 16.56
C SER A 133 -4.57 -68.00 17.30
N GLU A 134 -4.87 -69.09 16.59
CA GLU A 134 -4.88 -70.46 17.12
C GLU A 134 -3.48 -71.12 17.12
N ASP A 135 -2.54 -70.63 16.29
CA ASP A 135 -1.18 -71.15 16.15
C ASP A 135 -0.13 -70.09 16.53
N LEU A 136 0.01 -69.89 17.84
CA LEU A 136 0.87 -68.87 18.44
C LEU A 136 2.36 -69.01 18.08
N PRO A 137 2.98 -70.21 18.02
CA PRO A 137 4.38 -70.36 17.61
C PRO A 137 4.64 -69.86 16.18
N SER A 138 3.73 -70.18 15.25
CA SER A 138 3.83 -69.69 13.87
C SER A 138 3.64 -68.18 13.78
N LEU A 139 2.77 -67.61 14.62
CA LEU A 139 2.55 -66.17 14.70
C LEU A 139 3.78 -65.44 15.25
N GLU A 140 4.41 -65.94 16.31
CA GLU A 140 5.64 -65.36 16.87
C GLU A 140 6.78 -65.37 15.84
N LEU A 141 6.97 -66.49 15.14
CA LEU A 141 7.96 -66.60 14.06
C LEU A 141 7.68 -65.58 12.94
N TYR A 142 6.41 -65.40 12.59
CA TYR A 142 6.00 -64.43 11.58
C TYR A 142 6.27 -62.98 12.01
N VAL A 143 5.90 -62.62 13.24
CA VAL A 143 6.15 -61.28 13.82
C VAL A 143 7.65 -60.97 13.84
N ASN A 144 8.47 -61.92 14.29
CA ASN A 144 9.93 -61.77 14.33
C ASN A 144 10.59 -61.73 12.95
N LYS A 145 10.01 -62.42 11.97
CA LYS A 145 10.47 -62.37 10.58
C LYS A 145 10.16 -61.03 9.90
N MET A 146 8.93 -60.52 10.07
CA MET A 146 8.46 -59.31 9.39
C MET A 146 9.04 -58.03 10.01
N LYS A 147 9.32 -58.03 11.32
CA LYS A 147 9.87 -56.87 12.04
C LYS A 147 9.06 -55.58 11.85
N ASP A 148 7.74 -55.70 11.67
CA ASP A 148 6.82 -54.56 11.59
C ASP A 148 6.46 -54.10 13.01
N LYS A 149 6.57 -52.78 13.26
CA LYS A 149 6.25 -52.16 14.55
C LYS A 149 4.81 -52.39 14.98
N THR A 150 3.87 -52.42 14.03
CA THR A 150 2.45 -52.61 14.32
C THR A 150 2.16 -54.03 14.79
N LEU A 151 2.82 -55.01 14.18
CA LEU A 151 2.75 -56.42 14.58
C LEU A 151 3.43 -56.63 15.93
N TRP A 152 4.60 -56.01 16.17
CA TRP A 152 5.22 -56.03 17.49
C TRP A 152 4.34 -55.42 18.58
N ARG A 153 3.65 -54.31 18.30
CA ARG A 153 2.68 -53.74 19.24
C ARG A 153 1.53 -54.71 19.53
N TRP A 154 0.96 -55.34 18.51
CA TRP A 154 -0.13 -56.31 18.68
C TRP A 154 0.34 -57.51 19.52
N TRP A 155 1.53 -58.04 19.22
CA TRP A 155 2.11 -59.15 19.97
C TRP A 155 2.40 -58.78 21.42
N ALA A 156 2.92 -57.58 21.67
CA ALA A 156 3.14 -57.06 23.01
C ALA A 156 1.82 -56.90 23.80
N GLN A 157 0.74 -56.43 23.16
CA GLN A 157 -0.59 -56.35 23.77
C GLN A 157 -1.15 -57.74 24.11
N TYR A 158 -0.91 -58.73 23.26
CA TYR A 158 -1.27 -60.11 23.53
C TYR A 158 -0.51 -60.67 24.75
N LEU A 159 0.82 -60.51 24.81
CA LEU A 159 1.65 -60.93 25.95
C LEU A 159 1.23 -60.23 27.25
N GLU A 160 0.92 -58.94 27.18
CA GLU A 160 0.40 -58.18 28.31
C GLU A 160 -0.92 -58.77 28.83
N SER A 161 -1.82 -59.20 27.94
CA SER A 161 -3.08 -59.86 28.33
C SER A 161 -2.88 -61.22 29.01
N GLN A 162 -1.78 -61.92 28.70
CA GLN A 162 -1.39 -63.16 29.36
C GLN A 162 -0.65 -62.93 30.69
N GLY A 163 -0.31 -61.68 31.02
CA GLY A 163 0.44 -61.31 32.22
C GLY A 163 1.96 -61.36 32.07
N GLU A 164 2.49 -61.65 30.88
CA GLU A 164 3.93 -61.69 30.61
C GLU A 164 4.49 -60.27 30.35
N MET A 165 4.62 -59.50 31.43
CA MET A 165 4.98 -58.08 31.35
C MET A 165 6.39 -57.81 30.83
N ASP A 166 7.38 -58.65 31.18
CA ASP A 166 8.77 -58.44 30.76
C ASP A 166 8.97 -58.72 29.27
N ALA A 167 8.33 -59.77 28.75
CA ALA A 167 8.32 -60.05 27.31
C ALA A 167 7.56 -58.96 26.54
N ALA A 168 6.43 -58.48 27.07
CA ALA A 168 5.69 -57.37 26.50
C ALA A 168 6.54 -56.08 26.42
N LEU A 169 7.29 -55.74 27.47
CA LEU A 169 8.21 -54.60 27.48
C LEU A 169 9.25 -54.72 26.36
N HIS A 170 9.86 -55.89 26.17
CA HIS A 170 10.83 -56.10 25.08
C HIS A 170 10.22 -55.82 23.70
N TYR A 171 9.03 -56.34 23.42
CA TYR A 171 8.36 -56.11 22.14
C TYR A 171 7.83 -54.67 21.98
N TYR A 172 7.42 -54.01 23.06
CA TYR A 172 7.07 -52.58 23.03
C TYR A 172 8.29 -51.68 22.79
N GLU A 173 9.47 -52.03 23.31
CA GLU A 173 10.74 -51.36 22.99
C GLU A 173 11.08 -51.50 21.50
N LEU A 174 10.97 -52.71 20.95
CA LEU A 174 11.14 -52.96 19.51
C LEU A 174 10.14 -52.17 18.66
N ALA A 175 8.88 -52.11 19.08
CA ALA A 175 7.82 -51.32 18.45
C ALA A 175 7.99 -49.80 18.60
N ARG A 176 8.88 -49.35 19.51
CA ARG A 176 9.03 -47.97 19.97
C ARG A 176 7.72 -47.37 20.50
N ASP A 177 6.92 -48.20 21.18
CA ASP A 177 5.67 -47.77 21.80
C ASP A 177 5.92 -47.27 23.23
N HIS A 178 6.46 -46.05 23.31
CA HIS A 178 6.87 -45.45 24.59
C HIS A 178 5.70 -45.23 25.57
N PHE A 179 4.47 -45.06 25.08
CA PHE A 179 3.30 -44.92 25.94
C PHE A 179 3.04 -46.22 26.71
N SER A 180 3.00 -47.34 26.00
CA SER A 180 2.78 -48.66 26.61
C SER A 180 3.90 -49.03 27.59
N LEU A 181 5.16 -48.70 27.26
CA LEU A 181 6.31 -48.88 28.17
C LEU A 181 6.15 -48.08 29.48
N VAL A 182 5.85 -46.79 29.38
CA VAL A 182 5.65 -45.91 30.54
C VAL A 182 4.46 -46.39 31.37
N ARG A 183 3.35 -46.78 30.73
CA ARG A 183 2.16 -47.30 31.42
C ARG A 183 2.48 -48.57 32.22
N ILE A 184 3.17 -49.54 31.63
CA ILE A 184 3.54 -50.79 32.32
C ILE A 184 4.53 -50.51 33.45
N HIS A 185 5.54 -49.67 33.23
CA HIS A 185 6.47 -49.30 34.30
C HIS A 185 5.80 -48.53 35.45
N CYS A 186 4.84 -47.65 35.16
CA CYS A 186 4.01 -47.02 36.19
C CYS A 186 3.17 -48.05 36.95
N PHE A 187 2.57 -49.03 36.26
CA PHE A 187 1.79 -50.10 36.88
C PHE A 187 2.65 -50.99 37.80
N GLN A 188 3.89 -51.28 37.41
CA GLN A 188 4.86 -52.03 38.22
C GLN A 188 5.43 -51.21 39.39
N GLY A 189 5.08 -49.92 39.53
CA GLY A 189 5.63 -49.02 40.54
C GLY A 189 7.01 -48.43 40.23
N ASN A 190 7.57 -48.72 39.05
CA ASN A 190 8.88 -48.26 38.59
C ASN A 190 8.80 -46.86 37.96
N VAL A 191 8.29 -45.87 38.71
CA VAL A 191 8.01 -44.51 38.23
C VAL A 191 9.28 -43.80 37.74
N GLN A 192 10.45 -44.05 38.36
CA GLN A 192 11.72 -43.45 37.96
C GLN A 192 12.16 -43.87 36.54
N LYS A 193 12.02 -45.17 36.21
CA LYS A 193 12.34 -45.67 34.87
C LYS A 193 11.33 -45.15 33.84
N ALA A 194 10.06 -45.04 34.23
CA ALA A 194 9.03 -44.42 33.41
C ALA A 194 9.34 -42.93 33.11
N ALA A 195 9.82 -42.18 34.10
CA ALA A 195 10.25 -40.80 33.95
C ALA A 195 11.47 -40.64 33.04
N GLN A 196 12.46 -41.52 33.15
CA GLN A 196 13.62 -41.55 32.23
C GLN A 196 13.15 -41.74 30.78
N ILE A 197 12.31 -42.75 30.53
CA ILE A 197 11.79 -43.03 29.19
C ILE A 197 11.00 -41.83 28.66
N ALA A 198 10.11 -41.22 29.45
CA ALA A 198 9.35 -40.04 29.02
C ALA A 198 10.26 -38.82 28.73
N ASN A 199 11.33 -38.64 29.52
CA ASN A 199 12.29 -37.56 29.35
C ASN A 199 13.24 -37.75 28.17
N GLU A 200 13.58 -38.99 27.83
CA GLU A 200 14.40 -39.31 26.65
C GLU A 200 13.58 -39.25 25.36
N THR A 201 12.34 -39.75 25.38
CA THR A 201 11.55 -39.91 24.16
C THR A 201 10.70 -38.69 23.82
N GLY A 202 10.27 -37.92 24.83
CA GLY A 202 9.38 -36.76 24.63
C GLY A 202 8.00 -37.12 24.11
N ASN A 203 7.53 -38.36 24.32
CA ASN A 203 6.19 -38.75 23.89
C ASN A 203 5.11 -38.05 24.74
N LEU A 204 4.20 -37.33 24.08
CA LEU A 204 3.14 -36.54 24.72
C LEU A 204 2.20 -37.41 25.57
N ALA A 205 1.71 -38.53 25.03
CA ALA A 205 0.77 -39.40 25.72
C ALA A 205 1.41 -40.09 26.94
N ALA A 206 2.69 -40.49 26.80
CA ALA A 206 3.45 -41.08 27.89
C ALA A 206 3.68 -40.07 29.03
N SER A 207 4.06 -38.84 28.67
CA SER A 207 4.26 -37.75 29.61
C SER A 207 2.95 -37.37 30.33
N TYR A 208 1.83 -37.36 29.61
CA TYR A 208 0.51 -37.12 30.21
C TYR A 208 0.12 -38.19 31.23
N HIS A 209 0.30 -39.46 30.89
CA HIS A 209 -0.01 -40.57 31.80
C HIS A 209 0.85 -40.50 33.07
N LEU A 210 2.14 -40.21 32.91
CA LEU A 210 3.06 -40.06 34.02
C LEU A 210 2.71 -38.84 34.90
N ALA A 211 2.32 -37.72 34.29
CA ALA A 211 1.87 -36.53 35.01
C ALA A 211 0.66 -36.83 35.91
N ARG A 212 -0.33 -37.57 35.40
CA ARG A 212 -1.51 -38.00 36.17
C ARG A 212 -1.13 -38.90 37.35
N GLN A 213 -0.11 -39.76 37.16
CA GLN A 213 0.39 -40.61 38.24
C GLN A 213 1.05 -39.76 39.33
N TYR A 214 1.91 -38.81 38.99
CA TYR A 214 2.52 -37.89 39.96
C TYR A 214 1.48 -37.02 40.66
N GLU A 215 0.44 -36.59 39.95
CA GLU A 215 -0.69 -35.87 40.54
C GLU A 215 -1.42 -36.73 41.58
N SER A 216 -1.67 -38.01 41.29
CA SER A 216 -2.27 -38.94 42.27
C SER A 216 -1.39 -39.22 43.49
N GLN A 217 -0.09 -38.97 43.37
CA GLN A 217 0.91 -39.11 44.44
C GLN A 217 1.18 -37.78 45.17
N GLU A 218 0.45 -36.72 44.84
CA GLU A 218 0.61 -35.36 45.40
C GLU A 218 1.99 -34.71 45.12
N GLU A 219 2.73 -35.24 44.15
CA GLU A 219 4.03 -34.71 43.70
C GLU A 219 3.83 -33.61 42.63
N VAL A 220 3.32 -32.46 43.08
CA VAL A 220 2.85 -31.36 42.22
C VAL A 220 3.94 -30.86 41.26
N GLY A 221 5.17 -30.70 41.73
CA GLY A 221 6.27 -30.16 40.91
C GLY A 221 6.59 -31.05 39.70
N GLN A 222 6.62 -32.37 39.89
CA GLN A 222 6.83 -33.33 38.81
C GLN A 222 5.61 -33.45 37.90
N ALA A 223 4.40 -33.40 38.46
CA ALA A 223 3.17 -33.40 37.68
C ALA A 223 3.10 -32.21 36.72
N VAL A 224 3.42 -30.99 37.19
CA VAL A 224 3.48 -29.78 36.35
C VAL A 224 4.53 -29.92 35.26
N HIS A 225 5.73 -30.41 35.58
CA HIS A 225 6.79 -30.64 34.59
C HIS A 225 6.31 -31.55 33.44
N PHE A 226 5.72 -32.71 33.78
CA PHE A 226 5.27 -33.67 32.78
C PHE A 226 4.00 -33.23 32.03
N TYR A 227 3.08 -32.50 32.66
CA TYR A 227 1.93 -31.90 31.95
C TYR A 227 2.38 -30.82 30.96
N THR A 228 3.37 -30.01 31.32
CA THR A 228 3.98 -29.01 30.43
C THR A 228 4.59 -29.70 29.21
N ARG A 229 5.36 -30.77 29.44
CA ARG A 229 5.97 -31.57 28.38
C ARG A 229 4.95 -32.28 27.50
N ALA A 230 3.81 -32.68 28.08
CA ALA A 230 2.68 -33.25 27.37
C ALA A 230 1.83 -32.22 26.60
N GLN A 231 2.15 -30.92 26.69
CA GLN A 231 1.34 -29.81 26.16
C GLN A 231 -0.08 -29.75 26.72
N ALA A 232 -0.32 -30.37 27.88
CA ALA A 232 -1.60 -30.33 28.58
C ALA A 232 -1.63 -29.13 29.55
N PHE A 233 -1.50 -27.92 28.99
CA PHE A 233 -1.33 -26.69 29.76
C PHE A 233 -2.51 -26.41 30.70
N LYS A 234 -3.74 -26.70 30.30
CA LYS A 234 -4.93 -26.55 31.17
C LYS A 234 -4.80 -27.29 32.50
N ASN A 235 -4.30 -28.53 32.48
CA ASN A 235 -4.10 -29.31 33.70
C ASN A 235 -2.96 -28.74 34.55
N ALA A 236 -1.87 -28.31 33.90
CA ALA A 236 -0.75 -27.69 34.59
C ALA A 236 -1.16 -26.36 35.25
N ILE A 237 -1.92 -25.52 34.53
CA ILE A 237 -2.48 -24.25 35.00
C ILE A 237 -3.40 -24.47 36.20
N ARG A 238 -4.29 -25.46 36.13
CA ARG A 238 -5.15 -25.83 37.27
C ARG A 238 -4.32 -26.20 38.51
N LEU A 239 -3.33 -27.09 38.35
CA LEU A 239 -2.46 -27.48 39.45
C LEU A 239 -1.67 -26.30 40.03
N CYS A 240 -1.19 -25.39 39.18
CA CYS A 240 -0.51 -24.19 39.65
C CYS A 240 -1.43 -23.25 40.44
N LYS A 241 -2.69 -23.09 40.02
CA LYS A 241 -3.69 -22.27 40.74
C LYS A 241 -4.03 -22.84 42.12
N GLU A 242 -4.26 -24.16 42.19
CA GLU A 242 -4.59 -24.88 43.42
C GLU A 242 -3.45 -24.82 44.46
N ASN A 243 -2.19 -24.84 44.01
CA ASN A 243 -1.01 -24.88 44.87
C ASN A 243 -0.28 -23.53 45.02
N GLY A 244 -0.81 -22.44 44.43
CA GLY A 244 -0.21 -21.11 44.53
C GLY A 244 1.15 -20.94 43.83
N LEU A 245 1.42 -21.71 42.78
CA LEU A 245 2.66 -21.64 42.00
C LEU A 245 2.61 -20.50 40.97
N ASP A 246 2.54 -19.26 41.46
CA ASP A 246 2.23 -18.06 40.67
C ASP A 246 3.26 -17.75 39.58
N ASP A 247 4.56 -18.05 39.78
CA ASP A 247 5.59 -17.80 38.76
C ASP A 247 5.57 -18.81 37.62
N GLN A 248 5.25 -20.07 37.92
CA GLN A 248 5.13 -21.11 36.90
C GLN A 248 3.83 -20.94 36.11
N LEU A 249 2.75 -20.54 36.78
CA LEU A 249 1.45 -20.25 36.16
C LEU A 249 1.59 -19.25 35.00
N MET A 250 2.34 -18.17 35.19
CA MET A 250 2.54 -17.15 34.17
C MET A 250 3.18 -17.73 32.90
N ASN A 251 4.28 -18.47 33.08
CA ASN A 251 5.01 -19.06 31.95
C ASN A 251 4.15 -20.09 31.21
N LEU A 252 3.36 -20.88 31.94
CA LEU A 252 2.45 -21.87 31.35
C LEU A 252 1.30 -21.22 30.60
N ALA A 253 0.73 -20.15 31.15
CA ALA A 253 -0.34 -19.40 30.50
C ALA A 253 0.14 -18.80 29.16
N LEU A 254 1.35 -18.23 29.10
CA LEU A 254 1.92 -17.70 27.86
C LEU A 254 2.12 -18.76 26.75
N LEU A 255 2.29 -20.03 27.13
CA LEU A 255 2.44 -21.15 26.19
C LEU A 255 1.11 -21.80 25.79
N SER A 256 0.02 -21.44 26.47
CA SER A 256 -1.29 -22.06 26.37
C SER A 256 -2.22 -21.38 25.36
N SER A 257 -3.48 -21.81 25.31
CA SER A 257 -4.50 -21.19 24.46
C SER A 257 -4.97 -19.83 25.02
N PRO A 258 -5.58 -18.96 24.20
CA PRO A 258 -6.13 -17.69 24.68
C PRO A 258 -7.18 -17.86 25.80
N GLU A 259 -7.97 -18.94 25.77
CA GLU A 259 -8.95 -19.26 26.82
C GLU A 259 -8.26 -19.54 28.16
N ASP A 260 -7.18 -20.31 28.14
CA ASP A 260 -6.40 -20.64 29.33
C ASP A 260 -5.67 -19.39 29.88
N MET A 261 -5.19 -18.51 29.00
CA MET A 261 -4.60 -17.21 29.38
C MET A 261 -5.61 -16.34 30.14
N ILE A 262 -6.85 -16.26 29.66
CA ILE A 262 -7.93 -15.51 30.32
C ILE A 262 -8.24 -16.11 31.70
N GLU A 263 -8.30 -17.44 31.78
CA GLU A 263 -8.55 -18.13 33.05
C GLU A 263 -7.43 -17.87 34.07
N ALA A 264 -6.17 -17.83 33.62
CA ALA A 264 -5.02 -17.46 34.45
C ALA A 264 -5.05 -15.96 34.82
N ALA A 265 -5.46 -15.08 33.90
CA ALA A 265 -5.60 -13.65 34.15
C ALA A 265 -6.65 -13.36 35.24
N ARG A 266 -7.81 -14.04 35.20
CA ARG A 266 -8.85 -13.95 36.25
C ARG A 266 -8.34 -14.35 37.62
N TYR A 267 -7.51 -15.38 37.69
CA TYR A 267 -6.90 -15.81 38.95
C TYR A 267 -5.97 -14.72 39.54
N TYR A 268 -5.16 -14.07 38.71
CA TYR A 268 -4.35 -12.93 39.17
C TYR A 268 -5.20 -11.71 39.55
N GLU A 269 -6.29 -11.46 38.84
CA GLU A 269 -7.27 -10.41 39.15
C GLU A 269 -7.93 -10.63 40.51
N GLU A 270 -8.35 -11.87 40.81
CA GLU A 270 -8.93 -12.26 42.12
C GLU A 270 -7.92 -12.12 43.27
N LYS A 271 -6.64 -12.47 43.04
CA LYS A 271 -5.59 -12.31 44.04
C LYS A 271 -5.19 -10.86 44.29
N GLY A 272 -5.28 -9.98 43.29
CA GLY A 272 -5.01 -8.55 43.40
C GLY A 272 -3.54 -8.13 43.61
N VAL A 273 -2.62 -9.07 43.83
CA VAL A 273 -1.19 -8.76 44.09
C VAL A 273 -0.38 -8.55 42.81
N GLN A 274 -0.68 -9.31 41.76
CA GLN A 274 0.11 -9.32 40.50
C GLN A 274 -0.74 -8.87 39.31
N MET A 275 -1.34 -7.68 39.42
CA MET A 275 -2.21 -7.13 38.37
C MET A 275 -1.48 -6.90 37.05
N ASP A 276 -0.16 -6.61 37.06
CA ASP A 276 0.64 -6.45 35.83
C ASP A 276 0.59 -7.72 34.96
N ARG A 277 0.62 -8.90 35.61
CA ARG A 277 0.54 -10.20 34.94
C ARG A 277 -0.85 -10.44 34.36
N ALA A 278 -1.91 -10.02 35.07
CA ALA A 278 -3.28 -10.11 34.59
C ALA A 278 -3.48 -9.28 33.31
N VAL A 279 -3.04 -8.01 33.32
CA VAL A 279 -3.13 -7.11 32.16
C VAL A 279 -2.38 -7.70 30.96
N MET A 280 -1.16 -8.19 31.18
CA MET A 280 -0.36 -8.79 30.10
C MET A 280 -1.02 -10.06 29.52
N LEU A 281 -1.62 -10.92 30.36
CA LEU A 281 -2.33 -12.10 29.88
C LEU A 281 -3.60 -11.77 29.11
N TYR A 282 -4.40 -10.80 29.57
CA TYR A 282 -5.57 -10.34 28.82
C TYR A 282 -5.18 -9.72 27.47
N HIS A 283 -4.08 -8.96 27.46
CA HIS A 283 -3.51 -8.39 26.23
C HIS A 283 -3.10 -9.48 25.25
N LYS A 284 -2.28 -10.45 25.68
CA LYS A 284 -1.82 -11.55 24.82
C LYS A 284 -2.95 -12.50 24.39
N ALA A 285 -4.03 -12.59 25.16
CA ALA A 285 -5.24 -13.33 24.79
C ALA A 285 -6.12 -12.59 23.77
N GLY A 286 -5.82 -11.34 23.40
CA GLY A 286 -6.61 -10.51 22.48
C GLY A 286 -7.82 -9.83 23.12
N HIS A 287 -7.94 -9.86 24.46
CA HIS A 287 -9.02 -9.19 25.19
C HIS A 287 -8.63 -7.76 25.60
N PHE A 288 -8.46 -6.90 24.60
CA PHE A 288 -8.00 -5.52 24.77
C PHE A 288 -8.89 -4.69 25.71
N SER A 289 -10.22 -4.83 25.63
CA SER A 289 -11.16 -4.07 26.46
C SER A 289 -10.89 -4.26 27.96
N LYS A 290 -10.81 -5.51 28.40
CA LYS A 290 -10.56 -5.86 29.80
C LYS A 290 -9.12 -5.55 30.22
N ALA A 291 -8.15 -5.75 29.32
CA ALA A 291 -6.76 -5.39 29.55
C ALA A 291 -6.61 -3.88 29.82
N LEU A 292 -7.25 -3.04 29.00
CA LEU A 292 -7.26 -1.59 29.15
C LEU A 292 -7.98 -1.15 30.42
N GLU A 293 -9.17 -1.70 30.70
CA GLU A 293 -9.90 -1.39 31.94
C GLU A 293 -9.06 -1.65 33.19
N LEU A 294 -8.39 -2.81 33.24
CA LEU A 294 -7.51 -3.16 34.34
C LEU A 294 -6.28 -2.25 34.38
N ALA A 295 -5.65 -1.99 33.23
CA ALA A 295 -4.48 -1.13 33.15
C ALA A 295 -4.77 0.32 33.56
N PHE A 296 -5.96 0.85 33.24
CA PHE A 296 -6.44 2.14 33.73
C PHE A 296 -6.69 2.11 35.25
N ALA A 297 -7.35 1.06 35.75
CA ALA A 297 -7.64 0.92 37.18
C ALA A 297 -6.35 0.81 38.02
N THR A 298 -5.31 0.16 37.50
CA THR A 298 -4.03 -0.05 38.17
C THR A 298 -2.97 0.99 37.81
N GLN A 299 -3.30 1.96 36.95
CA GLN A 299 -2.40 3.02 36.48
C GLN A 299 -1.08 2.46 35.90
N GLN A 300 -1.14 1.38 35.12
CA GLN A 300 0.03 0.75 34.50
C GLN A 300 0.35 1.40 33.14
N PHE A 301 1.08 2.52 33.16
CA PHE A 301 1.39 3.32 31.98
C PHE A 301 2.13 2.55 30.86
N VAL A 302 3.11 1.72 31.23
CA VAL A 302 3.90 0.95 30.26
C VAL A 302 3.03 -0.10 29.56
N ALA A 303 2.12 -0.74 30.29
CA ALA A 303 1.20 -1.71 29.70
C ALA A 303 0.19 -1.03 28.76
N LEU A 304 -0.32 0.16 29.12
CA LEU A 304 -1.23 0.94 28.26
C LEU A 304 -0.58 1.35 26.94
N GLN A 305 0.70 1.76 26.95
CA GLN A 305 1.44 2.08 25.74
C GLN A 305 1.56 0.86 24.81
N LEU A 306 1.94 -0.29 25.35
CA LEU A 306 2.06 -1.53 24.57
C LEU A 306 0.71 -1.98 24.00
N ILE A 307 -0.37 -1.89 24.78
CA ILE A 307 -1.70 -2.24 24.30
C ILE A 307 -2.13 -1.29 23.17
N ALA A 308 -1.83 0.00 23.28
CA ALA A 308 -2.21 0.99 22.29
C ALA A 308 -1.48 0.83 20.95
N GLU A 309 -0.27 0.28 20.94
CA GLU A 309 0.45 -0.04 19.69
C GLU A 309 -0.25 -1.14 18.88
N ASP A 310 -0.95 -2.06 19.55
CA ASP A 310 -1.66 -3.18 18.93
C ASP A 310 -3.12 -2.81 18.56
N LEU A 311 -3.60 -1.60 18.90
CA LEU A 311 -4.94 -1.11 18.53
C LEU A 311 -4.97 -0.55 17.11
N ASP A 312 -5.96 -0.99 16.33
CA ASP A 312 -6.15 -0.61 14.93
C ASP A 312 -7.60 -0.16 14.62
N GLU A 313 -7.88 0.12 13.34
CA GLU A 313 -9.21 0.50 12.84
C GLU A 313 -10.30 -0.57 13.05
N THR A 314 -9.92 -1.81 13.38
CA THR A 314 -10.88 -2.90 13.66
C THR A 314 -11.34 -2.93 15.12
N SER A 315 -10.66 -2.17 15.98
CA SER A 315 -10.95 -2.06 17.41
C SER A 315 -12.18 -1.21 17.68
N ASP A 316 -12.81 -1.41 18.83
CA ASP A 316 -14.01 -0.67 19.23
C ASP A 316 -13.71 0.86 19.31
N PRO A 317 -14.43 1.71 18.56
CA PRO A 317 -14.25 3.17 18.61
C PRO A 317 -14.34 3.77 20.02
N ALA A 318 -15.11 3.17 20.92
CA ALA A 318 -15.20 3.63 22.31
C ALA A 318 -13.89 3.41 23.10
N LEU A 319 -13.18 2.31 22.83
CA LEU A 319 -11.88 2.03 23.47
C LEU A 319 -10.81 2.96 22.92
N LEU A 320 -10.78 3.15 21.59
CA LEU A 320 -9.86 4.07 20.93
C LEU A 320 -10.00 5.50 21.48
N ALA A 321 -11.23 5.98 21.69
CA ALA A 321 -11.48 7.28 22.30
C ALA A 321 -10.96 7.39 23.75
N ARG A 322 -11.18 6.35 24.57
CA ARG A 322 -10.66 6.33 25.94
C ARG A 322 -9.13 6.31 25.98
N CYS A 323 -8.50 5.56 25.08
CA CYS A 323 -7.06 5.56 24.93
C CYS A 323 -6.53 6.91 24.44
N SER A 324 -7.20 7.57 23.50
CA SER A 324 -6.79 8.90 23.04
C SER A 324 -6.85 9.93 24.17
N ASP A 325 -7.91 9.94 24.98
CA ASP A 325 -8.04 10.87 26.13
C ASP A 325 -6.87 10.69 27.11
N PHE A 326 -6.50 9.45 27.38
CA PHE A 326 -5.33 9.14 28.21
C PHE A 326 -4.03 9.66 27.61
N PHE A 327 -3.79 9.48 26.30
CA PHE A 327 -2.57 10.01 25.68
C PHE A 327 -2.55 11.55 25.62
N ILE A 328 -3.72 12.19 25.53
CA ILE A 328 -3.85 13.66 25.63
C ILE A 328 -3.44 14.14 27.02
N GLU A 329 -3.91 13.48 28.09
CA GLU A 329 -3.52 13.78 29.47
C GLU A 329 -2.00 13.64 29.71
N HIS A 330 -1.35 12.73 29.00
CA HIS A 330 0.09 12.44 29.12
C HIS A 330 0.97 13.17 28.09
N SER A 331 0.42 14.16 27.39
CA SER A 331 1.13 14.97 26.39
C SER A 331 1.70 14.17 25.20
N GLN A 332 1.18 12.97 24.92
CA GLN A 332 1.53 12.15 23.76
C GLN A 332 0.53 12.40 22.62
N TYR A 333 0.54 13.62 22.08
CA TYR A 333 -0.47 14.07 21.13
C TYR A 333 -0.44 13.33 19.78
N GLU A 334 0.74 12.95 19.28
CA GLU A 334 0.87 12.18 18.02
C GLU A 334 0.09 10.87 18.06
N ARG A 335 0.25 10.11 19.14
CA ARG A 335 -0.47 8.84 19.34
C ARG A 335 -1.96 9.05 19.57
N ALA A 336 -2.33 10.10 20.30
CA ALA A 336 -3.73 10.46 20.49
C ALA A 336 -4.41 10.77 19.15
N VAL A 337 -3.75 11.52 18.25
CA VAL A 337 -4.26 11.80 16.90
C VAL A 337 -4.42 10.50 16.11
N GLU A 338 -3.42 9.61 16.09
CA GLU A 338 -3.51 8.32 15.39
C GLU A 338 -4.71 7.48 15.86
N LEU A 339 -4.94 7.41 17.17
CA LEU A 339 -6.08 6.67 17.75
C LEU A 339 -7.42 7.34 17.45
N LEU A 340 -7.50 8.68 17.48
CA LEU A 340 -8.71 9.42 17.08
C LEU A 340 -9.04 9.22 15.61
N LEU A 341 -8.02 9.16 14.74
CA LEU A 341 -8.19 8.85 13.33
C LEU A 341 -8.70 7.42 13.12
N ALA A 342 -8.14 6.44 13.85
CA ALA A 342 -8.63 5.07 13.84
C ALA A 342 -10.09 4.97 14.35
N ALA A 343 -10.45 5.79 15.34
CA ALA A 343 -11.82 5.91 15.86
C ALA A 343 -12.79 6.66 14.93
N ARG A 344 -12.34 7.12 13.75
CA ARG A 344 -13.08 7.95 12.79
C ARG A 344 -13.53 9.30 13.35
N LYS A 345 -12.87 9.80 14.40
CA LYS A 345 -13.14 11.09 15.03
C LYS A 345 -12.27 12.20 14.44
N TYR A 346 -12.43 12.45 13.13
CA TYR A 346 -11.55 13.35 12.38
C TYR A 346 -11.57 14.81 12.86
N GLN A 347 -12.74 15.30 13.31
CA GLN A 347 -12.87 16.68 13.80
C GLN A 347 -12.10 16.90 15.11
N GLU A 348 -12.24 15.97 16.06
CA GLU A 348 -11.49 16.00 17.33
C GLU A 348 -9.99 15.89 17.08
N ALA A 349 -9.56 14.99 16.18
CA ALA A 349 -8.16 14.84 15.79
C ALA A 349 -7.57 16.14 15.19
N LEU A 350 -8.32 16.80 14.31
CA LEU A 350 -7.89 18.06 13.72
C LEU A 350 -7.84 19.19 14.75
N GLN A 351 -8.83 19.28 15.63
CA GLN A 351 -8.85 20.27 16.70
C GLN A 351 -7.63 20.10 17.62
N LEU A 352 -7.28 18.87 17.97
CA LEU A 352 -6.09 18.57 18.76
C LEU A 352 -4.80 19.03 18.04
N CYS A 353 -4.70 18.78 16.73
CA CYS A 353 -3.58 19.28 15.92
C CYS A 353 -3.49 20.81 15.91
N LEU A 354 -4.63 21.51 15.89
CA LEU A 354 -4.70 22.97 15.90
C LEU A 354 -4.34 23.56 17.27
N GLU A 355 -4.84 22.97 18.35
CA GLU A 355 -4.58 23.44 19.72
C GLU A 355 -3.11 23.27 20.11
N GLN A 356 -2.49 22.15 19.70
CA GLN A 356 -1.09 21.83 20.03
C GLN A 356 -0.09 22.27 18.94
N ASN A 357 -0.54 22.99 17.91
CA ASN A 357 0.28 23.43 16.76
C ASN A 357 1.10 22.30 16.09
N MET A 358 0.53 21.10 15.98
CA MET A 358 1.22 19.94 15.42
C MET A 358 1.32 20.02 13.90
N SER A 359 2.50 19.68 13.34
CA SER A 359 2.69 19.59 11.90
C SER A 359 1.87 18.44 11.30
N ILE A 360 0.97 18.75 10.37
CA ILE A 360 0.16 17.74 9.70
C ILE A 360 1.02 17.06 8.64
N THR A 361 1.35 15.78 8.85
CA THR A 361 2.05 14.97 7.86
C THR A 361 1.13 14.55 6.72
N GLU A 362 1.69 14.14 5.57
CA GLU A 362 0.89 13.67 4.44
C GLU A 362 0.04 12.44 4.81
N GLU A 363 0.60 11.50 5.58
CA GLU A 363 -0.12 10.32 6.06
C GLU A 363 -1.31 10.67 6.96
N MET A 364 -1.12 11.57 7.94
CA MET A 364 -2.20 12.05 8.79
C MET A 364 -3.29 12.74 7.94
N ALA A 365 -2.87 13.56 6.98
CA ALA A 365 -3.78 14.26 6.10
C ALA A 365 -4.56 13.29 5.18
N GLU A 366 -3.96 12.18 4.75
CA GLU A 366 -4.63 11.14 3.96
C GLU A 366 -5.60 10.30 4.80
N LYS A 367 -5.22 9.92 6.02
CA LYS A 367 -6.12 9.24 6.97
C LYS A 367 -7.31 10.11 7.38
N MET A 368 -7.11 11.42 7.53
CA MET A 368 -8.21 12.38 7.74
C MET A 368 -9.11 12.55 6.52
N THR A 369 -8.69 12.13 5.32
CA THR A 369 -9.50 12.24 4.11
C THR A 369 -10.37 11.04 3.87
N VAL A 370 -11.62 11.17 4.29
CA VAL A 370 -12.72 10.26 3.99
C VAL A 370 -12.91 10.11 2.46
N ALA A 371 -13.23 8.92 1.94
CA ALA A 371 -13.45 8.68 0.51
C ALA A 371 -14.80 9.26 0.02
N LYS A 372 -14.94 9.63 -1.26
CA LYS A 372 -16.16 10.31 -1.75
C LYS A 372 -17.44 9.48 -1.65
N ASP A 373 -17.28 8.16 -1.59
CA ASP A 373 -18.38 7.19 -1.65
C ASP A 373 -18.75 6.59 -0.29
N SER A 374 -18.10 7.02 0.81
CA SER A 374 -18.39 6.50 2.16
C SER A 374 -19.55 7.23 2.80
N SER A 375 -20.44 6.48 3.46
CA SER A 375 -21.59 6.98 4.22
C SER A 375 -21.24 7.70 5.54
N ASP A 376 -19.96 7.84 5.88
CA ASP A 376 -19.50 8.28 7.20
C ASP A 376 -19.68 9.78 7.45
N LEU A 377 -19.64 10.63 6.42
CA LEU A 377 -19.79 12.08 6.57
C LEU A 377 -20.64 12.70 5.44
N PRO A 378 -21.50 13.68 5.75
CA PRO A 378 -22.14 14.53 4.75
C PRO A 378 -21.08 15.24 3.88
N GLU A 379 -21.39 15.46 2.59
CA GLU A 379 -20.46 16.11 1.67
C GLU A 379 -20.03 17.51 2.13
N GLU A 380 -20.91 18.25 2.79
CA GLU A 380 -20.63 19.61 3.29
C GLU A 380 -19.59 19.57 4.41
N SER A 381 -19.81 18.78 5.46
CA SER A 381 -18.88 18.61 6.57
C SER A 381 -17.53 18.05 6.12
N ARG A 382 -17.52 17.18 5.10
CA ARG A 382 -16.30 16.68 4.47
C ARG A 382 -15.53 17.80 3.78
N ARG A 383 -16.21 18.70 3.05
CA ARG A 383 -15.55 19.85 2.39
C ARG A 383 -14.98 20.81 3.43
N GLU A 384 -15.73 21.09 4.50
CA GLU A 384 -15.27 21.95 5.59
C GLU A 384 -14.02 21.38 6.28
N LEU A 385 -14.02 20.08 6.60
CA LEU A 385 -12.85 19.40 7.17
C LEU A 385 -11.64 19.50 6.23
N LEU A 386 -11.81 19.25 4.94
CA LEU A 386 -10.75 19.38 3.94
C LEU A 386 -10.20 20.80 3.85
N GLU A 387 -11.06 21.81 3.92
CA GLU A 387 -10.63 23.21 3.94
C GLU A 387 -9.85 23.55 5.21
N GLN A 388 -10.28 23.06 6.38
CA GLN A 388 -9.57 23.29 7.64
C GLN A 388 -8.20 22.62 7.67
N ILE A 389 -8.07 21.38 7.17
CA ILE A 389 -6.79 20.69 7.00
C ILE A 389 -5.88 21.52 6.09
N ALA A 390 -6.42 22.01 4.97
CA ALA A 390 -5.66 22.79 4.01
C ALA A 390 -5.23 24.17 4.58
N ASP A 391 -6.12 24.85 5.31
CA ASP A 391 -5.82 26.11 6.00
C ASP A 391 -4.71 25.91 7.06
N CYS A 392 -4.71 24.78 7.77
CA CYS A 392 -3.64 24.41 8.69
C CYS A 392 -2.32 24.17 7.97
N CYS A 393 -2.32 23.37 6.90
CA CYS A 393 -1.13 23.12 6.06
C CYS A 393 -0.56 24.42 5.47
N MET A 394 -1.42 25.39 5.11
CA MET A 394 -1.01 26.71 4.64
C MET A 394 -0.23 27.50 5.69
N ARG A 395 -0.69 27.46 6.95
CA ARG A 395 0.01 28.14 8.07
C ARG A 395 1.35 27.48 8.37
N GLN A 396 1.45 26.18 8.17
CA GLN A 396 2.67 25.39 8.39
C GLN A 396 3.68 25.49 7.24
N GLY A 397 3.36 26.19 6.15
CA GLY A 397 4.24 26.30 4.97
C GLY A 397 4.21 25.09 4.03
N SER A 398 3.37 24.08 4.28
CA SER A 398 3.21 22.91 3.42
C SER A 398 2.24 23.19 2.25
N TYR A 399 2.70 24.02 1.31
CA TYR A 399 1.86 24.57 0.24
C TYR A 399 1.37 23.52 -0.77
N HIS A 400 2.16 22.47 -1.05
CA HIS A 400 1.75 21.41 -1.96
C HIS A 400 0.63 20.53 -1.38
N LEU A 401 0.75 20.16 -0.11
CA LEU A 401 -0.29 19.39 0.59
C LEU A 401 -1.58 20.21 0.72
N ALA A 402 -1.47 21.49 1.10
CA ALA A 402 -2.59 22.42 1.11
C ALA A 402 -3.30 22.48 -0.25
N THR A 403 -2.55 22.57 -1.34
CA THR A 403 -3.10 22.56 -2.71
C THR A 403 -3.88 21.26 -2.98
N LYS A 404 -3.31 20.10 -2.65
CA LYS A 404 -3.97 18.79 -2.82
C LYS A 404 -5.30 18.73 -2.05
N LYS A 405 -5.32 19.23 -0.81
CA LYS A 405 -6.54 19.23 0.02
C LYS A 405 -7.59 20.26 -0.44
N TYR A 406 -7.19 21.49 -0.80
CA TYR A 406 -8.13 22.47 -1.37
C TYR A 406 -8.74 22.01 -2.70
N THR A 407 -7.96 21.34 -3.56
CA THR A 407 -8.48 20.80 -4.82
C THR A 407 -9.46 19.66 -4.59
N GLN A 408 -9.22 18.80 -3.60
CA GLN A 408 -10.17 17.77 -3.16
C GLN A 408 -11.46 18.36 -2.56
N ALA A 409 -11.36 19.49 -1.84
CA ALA A 409 -12.51 20.25 -1.33
C ALA A 409 -13.33 20.94 -2.44
N GLY A 410 -12.75 21.11 -3.63
CA GLY A 410 -13.34 21.85 -4.75
C GLY A 410 -13.03 23.34 -4.75
N ASN A 411 -12.26 23.85 -3.78
CA ASN A 411 -11.89 25.25 -3.66
C ASN A 411 -10.63 25.58 -4.48
N LYS A 412 -10.82 25.75 -5.78
CA LYS A 412 -9.71 26.00 -6.73
C LYS A 412 -9.00 27.33 -6.52
N LEU A 413 -9.67 28.33 -5.95
CA LEU A 413 -9.06 29.66 -5.71
C LEU A 413 -8.06 29.61 -4.56
N LYS A 414 -8.43 29.02 -3.42
CA LYS A 414 -7.49 28.81 -2.30
C LYS A 414 -6.34 27.89 -2.72
N ALA A 415 -6.61 26.84 -3.50
CA ALA A 415 -5.58 25.98 -4.08
C ALA A 415 -4.57 26.76 -4.93
N MET A 416 -5.06 27.67 -5.79
CA MET A 416 -4.17 28.51 -6.60
C MET A 416 -3.31 29.42 -5.72
N ARG A 417 -3.88 30.05 -4.68
CA ARG A 417 -3.11 30.87 -3.73
C ARG A 417 -2.02 30.08 -3.03
N ALA A 418 -2.29 28.85 -2.64
CA ALA A 418 -1.31 27.94 -2.06
C ALA A 418 -0.16 27.65 -3.05
N LEU A 419 -0.48 27.30 -4.29
CA LEU A 419 0.53 27.08 -5.34
C LEU A 419 1.39 28.31 -5.61
N LEU A 420 0.79 29.50 -5.67
CA LEU A 420 1.54 30.73 -5.89
C LEU A 420 2.56 30.99 -4.78
N LYS A 421 2.21 30.69 -3.52
CA LYS A 421 3.17 30.77 -2.40
C LYS A 421 4.29 29.73 -2.48
N SER A 422 4.02 28.56 -3.08
CA SER A 422 5.05 27.52 -3.27
C SER A 422 6.12 27.89 -4.30
N GLY A 423 5.81 28.77 -5.26
CA GLY A 423 6.72 29.18 -6.32
C GLY A 423 6.96 28.14 -7.44
N ASP A 424 6.24 27.03 -7.43
CA ASP A 424 6.39 25.96 -8.43
C ASP A 424 5.69 26.31 -9.76
N THR A 425 6.46 26.88 -10.69
CA THR A 425 5.99 27.40 -11.99
C THR A 425 5.30 26.35 -12.85
N GLU A 426 5.81 25.12 -12.87
CA GLU A 426 5.25 24.02 -13.66
C GLU A 426 3.88 23.60 -13.12
N LYS A 427 3.74 23.44 -11.80
CA LYS A 427 2.44 23.10 -11.19
C LYS A 427 1.44 24.24 -11.32
N ILE A 428 1.88 25.50 -11.19
CA ILE A 428 1.04 26.70 -11.38
C ILE A 428 0.49 26.73 -12.82
N THR A 429 1.35 26.58 -13.83
CA THR A 429 0.94 26.60 -15.25
C THR A 429 0.01 25.44 -15.58
N PHE A 430 0.31 24.24 -15.10
CA PHE A 430 -0.54 23.07 -15.25
C PHE A 430 -1.91 23.28 -14.60
N PHE A 431 -1.95 23.70 -13.32
CA PHE A 431 -3.19 23.89 -12.58
C PHE A 431 -4.08 24.97 -13.20
N ALA A 432 -3.50 26.07 -13.65
CA ALA A 432 -4.22 27.11 -14.36
C ALA A 432 -4.84 26.58 -15.67
N SER A 433 -4.08 25.81 -16.46
CA SER A 433 -4.55 25.24 -17.72
C SER A 433 -5.78 24.32 -17.53
N VAL A 434 -5.78 23.50 -16.48
CA VAL A 434 -6.84 22.52 -16.17
C VAL A 434 -8.06 23.16 -15.52
N SER A 435 -7.86 24.20 -14.69
CA SER A 435 -8.94 24.75 -13.85
C SER A 435 -10.05 25.48 -14.62
N ARG A 436 -9.75 26.02 -15.81
CA ARG A 436 -10.70 26.74 -16.71
C ARG A 436 -11.47 27.89 -16.05
N GLN A 437 -10.91 28.51 -15.01
CA GLN A 437 -11.50 29.67 -14.33
C GLN A 437 -10.74 30.95 -14.69
N LYS A 438 -11.47 32.03 -14.95
CA LYS A 438 -10.90 33.32 -15.39
C LYS A 438 -9.92 33.90 -14.37
N GLU A 439 -10.31 33.88 -13.10
CA GLU A 439 -9.51 34.43 -11.99
C GLU A 439 -8.19 33.68 -11.83
N ILE A 440 -8.21 32.35 -11.95
CA ILE A 440 -6.99 31.52 -11.86
C ILE A 440 -6.03 31.83 -12.99
N TYR A 441 -6.52 32.05 -14.22
CA TYR A 441 -5.67 32.48 -15.33
C TYR A 441 -5.01 33.83 -15.06
N ILE A 442 -5.75 34.79 -14.51
CA ILE A 442 -5.22 36.12 -14.18
C ILE A 442 -4.16 36.00 -13.08
N MET A 443 -4.44 35.23 -12.02
CA MET A 443 -3.51 34.99 -10.92
C MET A 443 -2.21 34.33 -11.38
N ALA A 444 -2.31 33.31 -12.25
CA ALA A 444 -1.15 32.65 -12.84
C ALA A 444 -0.32 33.62 -13.67
N ALA A 445 -0.98 34.42 -14.52
CA ALA A 445 -0.31 35.36 -15.40
C ALA A 445 0.41 36.47 -14.62
N ASN A 446 -0.22 37.03 -13.57
CA ASN A 446 0.41 38.03 -12.71
C ASN A 446 1.67 37.50 -12.01
N TYR A 447 1.65 36.24 -11.56
CA TYR A 447 2.83 35.61 -10.98
C TYR A 447 3.93 35.37 -12.01
N LEU A 448 3.58 34.91 -13.22
CA LEU A 448 4.56 34.72 -14.27
C LEU A 448 5.20 36.04 -14.74
N GLN A 449 4.50 37.18 -14.60
CA GLN A 449 5.06 38.50 -14.90
C GLN A 449 6.22 38.90 -13.99
N SER A 450 6.26 38.42 -12.75
CA SER A 450 7.38 38.71 -11.83
C SER A 450 8.62 37.85 -12.10
N LEU A 451 8.57 36.94 -13.08
CA LEU A 451 9.69 36.09 -13.48
C LEU A 451 10.42 36.64 -14.72
N ASP A 452 11.62 36.14 -14.98
CA ASP A 452 12.46 36.48 -16.14
C ASP A 452 11.91 35.92 -17.47
N TRP A 453 10.81 36.49 -17.97
CA TRP A 453 10.14 36.06 -19.21
C TRP A 453 10.99 36.17 -20.50
N ARG A 454 12.14 36.85 -20.47
CA ARG A 454 13.05 36.99 -21.63
C ARG A 454 14.02 35.80 -21.77
N LYS A 455 14.44 35.19 -20.65
CA LYS A 455 15.29 33.97 -20.66
C LYS A 455 14.47 32.77 -21.13
N GLU A 456 13.19 32.74 -20.77
CA GLU A 456 12.28 31.65 -21.06
C GLU A 456 11.09 32.12 -21.91
N PRO A 457 11.14 31.96 -23.25
CA PRO A 457 10.05 32.41 -24.14
C PRO A 457 8.73 31.67 -23.89
N GLU A 458 8.76 30.51 -23.24
CA GLU A 458 7.57 29.76 -22.83
C GLU A 458 6.78 30.49 -21.74
N ILE A 459 7.44 31.18 -20.80
CA ILE A 459 6.77 32.01 -19.79
C ILE A 459 5.98 33.12 -20.48
N MET A 460 6.58 33.80 -21.46
CA MET A 460 5.92 34.86 -22.23
C MET A 460 4.68 34.33 -22.98
N LYS A 461 4.78 33.16 -23.63
CA LYS A 461 3.63 32.51 -24.29
C LYS A 461 2.53 32.15 -23.28
N ASN A 462 2.89 31.66 -22.11
CA ASN A 462 1.95 31.30 -21.06
C ASN A 462 1.23 32.54 -20.49
N ILE A 463 1.93 33.65 -20.26
CA ILE A 463 1.34 34.93 -19.84
C ILE A 463 0.29 35.39 -20.87
N ILE A 464 0.67 35.46 -22.15
CA ILE A 464 -0.23 35.88 -23.23
C ILE A 464 -1.43 34.93 -23.31
N GLY A 465 -1.18 33.62 -23.25
CA GLY A 465 -2.20 32.58 -23.29
C GLY A 465 -3.18 32.68 -22.13
N PHE A 466 -2.71 32.91 -20.91
CA PHE A 466 -3.53 33.01 -19.71
C PHE A 466 -4.34 34.31 -19.67
N TYR A 467 -3.78 35.48 -19.94
CA TYR A 467 -4.58 36.71 -20.00
C TYR A 467 -5.65 36.67 -21.10
N THR A 468 -5.32 36.10 -22.26
CA THR A 468 -6.28 35.93 -23.35
C THR A 468 -7.42 34.99 -22.95
N LYS A 469 -7.11 33.84 -22.33
CA LYS A 469 -8.12 32.90 -21.81
C LYS A 469 -8.94 33.49 -20.65
N GLY A 470 -8.30 34.29 -19.80
CA GLY A 470 -8.94 35.03 -18.70
C GLY A 470 -9.81 36.20 -19.16
N ARG A 471 -9.75 36.59 -20.44
CA ARG A 471 -10.38 37.79 -21.02
C ARG A 471 -9.95 39.11 -20.34
N ALA A 472 -8.73 39.14 -19.80
CA ALA A 472 -8.15 40.31 -19.16
C ALA A 472 -7.20 41.03 -20.13
N LEU A 473 -7.77 41.59 -21.21
CA LEU A 473 -7.01 42.26 -22.27
C LEU A 473 -6.34 43.55 -21.79
N ASP A 474 -6.90 44.22 -20.77
CA ASP A 474 -6.29 45.42 -20.16
C ASP A 474 -4.93 45.10 -19.50
N LEU A 475 -4.87 44.00 -18.74
CA LEU A 475 -3.63 43.53 -18.11
C LEU A 475 -2.61 43.03 -19.14
N LEU A 476 -3.10 42.41 -20.22
CA LEU A 476 -2.26 42.01 -21.34
C LEU A 476 -1.67 43.22 -22.07
N ALA A 477 -2.44 44.29 -22.26
CA ALA A 477 -1.94 45.53 -22.83
C ALA A 477 -0.87 46.17 -21.93
N GLY A 478 -1.10 46.20 -20.61
CA GLY A 478 -0.10 46.64 -19.64
C GLY A 478 1.18 45.80 -19.67
N PHE A 479 1.06 44.47 -19.86
CA PHE A 479 2.22 43.59 -20.04
C PHE A 479 3.04 43.94 -21.29
N TYR A 480 2.39 44.15 -22.43
CA TYR A 480 3.08 44.55 -23.66
C TYR A 480 3.72 45.93 -23.56
N ASP A 481 3.10 46.85 -22.82
CA ASP A 481 3.67 48.17 -22.54
C ASP A 481 4.93 48.06 -21.67
N ALA A 482 4.88 47.25 -20.60
CA ALA A 482 6.06 46.94 -19.80
C ALA A 482 7.17 46.25 -20.62
N CYS A 483 6.81 45.33 -21.53
CA CYS A 483 7.76 44.72 -22.45
C CYS A 483 8.42 45.77 -23.36
N ALA A 484 7.65 46.73 -23.89
CA ALA A 484 8.18 47.81 -24.71
C ALA A 484 9.14 48.70 -23.92
N GLN A 485 8.79 49.02 -22.67
CA GLN A 485 9.62 49.82 -21.78
C GLN A 485 10.95 49.14 -21.48
N VAL A 486 10.96 47.84 -21.17
CA VAL A 486 12.19 47.07 -20.94
C VAL A 486 13.06 46.97 -22.20
N GLU A 487 12.46 46.86 -23.40
CA GLU A 487 13.23 46.85 -24.65
C GLU A 487 13.91 48.21 -24.96
N ILE A 488 13.33 49.32 -24.49
CA ILE A 488 13.90 50.68 -24.59
C ILE A 488 14.96 50.86 -23.50
N ASP A 489 14.49 50.86 -22.24
CA ASP A 489 15.04 50.20 -21.04
C ASP A 489 16.49 49.69 -21.04
N GLU A 490 16.64 48.46 -21.46
CA GLU A 490 17.87 47.70 -21.20
C GLU A 490 18.61 47.39 -22.49
N TYR A 491 17.91 47.44 -23.64
CA TYR A 491 18.42 46.90 -24.90
C TYR A 491 18.43 47.92 -26.05
N GLN A 492 17.90 49.13 -25.85
CA GLN A 492 17.84 50.20 -26.86
C GLN A 492 17.24 49.71 -28.21
N ASN A 493 16.34 48.72 -28.15
CA ASN A 493 15.76 48.07 -29.33
C ASN A 493 14.36 48.62 -29.63
N TYR A 494 14.36 49.79 -30.26
CA TYR A 494 13.15 50.53 -30.59
C TYR A 494 12.24 49.80 -31.59
N ASP A 495 12.77 48.98 -32.51
CA ASP A 495 11.96 48.19 -33.44
C ASP A 495 11.09 47.16 -32.73
N LYS A 496 11.66 46.43 -31.75
CA LYS A 496 10.89 45.48 -30.93
C LYS A 496 9.91 46.19 -30.00
N ALA A 497 10.32 47.31 -29.41
CA ALA A 497 9.45 48.12 -28.57
C ALA A 497 8.22 48.64 -29.35
N HIS A 498 8.41 49.12 -30.58
CA HIS A 498 7.29 49.51 -31.45
C HIS A 498 6.37 48.33 -31.76
N GLY A 499 6.92 47.14 -32.01
CA GLY A 499 6.15 45.91 -32.19
C GLY A 499 5.29 45.58 -30.96
N ALA A 500 5.86 45.62 -29.77
CA ALA A 500 5.16 45.40 -28.50
C ALA A 500 4.07 46.44 -28.25
N LEU A 501 4.34 47.73 -28.46
CA LEU A 501 3.35 48.81 -28.35
C LEU A 501 2.18 48.64 -29.33
N THR A 502 2.46 48.13 -30.54
CA THR A 502 1.41 47.83 -31.53
C THR A 502 0.48 46.73 -31.03
N GLU A 503 1.03 45.68 -30.41
CA GLU A 503 0.23 44.62 -29.80
C GLU A 503 -0.51 45.10 -28.55
N ALA A 504 0.10 45.97 -27.73
CA ALA A 504 -0.56 46.62 -26.60
C ALA A 504 -1.80 47.41 -27.05
N TYR A 505 -1.66 48.23 -28.11
CA TYR A 505 -2.77 48.99 -28.70
C TYR A 505 -3.89 48.08 -29.20
N LYS A 506 -3.54 47.00 -29.92
CA LYS A 506 -4.54 46.02 -30.41
C LYS A 506 -5.30 45.35 -29.27
N CYS A 507 -4.61 45.02 -28.17
CA CYS A 507 -5.23 44.39 -27.01
C CYS A 507 -6.17 45.37 -26.29
N LEU A 508 -5.70 46.60 -26.05
CA LEU A 508 -6.46 47.63 -25.35
C LEU A 508 -7.67 48.11 -26.16
N ALA A 509 -7.56 48.22 -27.49
CA ALA A 509 -8.69 48.55 -28.37
C ALA A 509 -9.79 47.48 -28.37
N LYS A 510 -9.43 46.22 -28.12
CA LYS A 510 -10.37 45.09 -28.03
C LYS A 510 -10.87 44.85 -26.60
N ALA A 511 -10.28 45.50 -25.61
CA ALA A 511 -10.65 45.32 -24.21
C ALA A 511 -12.02 45.94 -23.91
N LYS A 512 -12.76 45.33 -22.99
CA LYS A 512 -14.03 45.87 -22.49
C LYS A 512 -13.72 46.80 -21.32
N ALA A 513 -13.65 48.10 -21.56
CA ALA A 513 -13.36 49.04 -20.49
C ALA A 513 -14.50 49.18 -19.49
N LYS A 514 -14.12 49.42 -18.22
CA LYS A 514 -15.03 49.86 -17.15
C LYS A 514 -15.40 51.33 -17.29
N SER A 515 -14.55 52.14 -17.93
CA SER A 515 -14.72 53.56 -18.22
C SER A 515 -14.23 53.87 -19.65
N PRO A 516 -15.12 54.29 -20.57
CA PRO A 516 -14.74 54.52 -21.98
C PRO A 516 -13.76 55.69 -22.13
N LEU A 517 -13.88 56.73 -21.29
CA LEU A 517 -13.00 57.91 -21.31
C LEU A 517 -11.54 57.60 -20.95
N ASP A 518 -11.30 56.69 -19.98
CA ASP A 518 -9.93 56.28 -19.60
C ASP A 518 -9.32 55.32 -20.63
N GLN A 519 -10.17 54.58 -21.36
CA GLN A 519 -9.70 53.75 -22.47
C GLN A 519 -9.25 54.62 -23.64
N GLU A 520 -10.02 55.64 -24.00
CA GLU A 520 -9.69 56.57 -25.09
C GLU A 520 -8.41 57.36 -24.79
N SER A 521 -8.24 57.84 -23.55
CA SER A 521 -7.02 58.55 -23.14
C SER A 521 -5.77 57.65 -23.23
N ARG A 522 -5.85 56.41 -22.74
CA ARG A 522 -4.75 55.43 -22.83
C ARG A 522 -4.45 55.00 -24.26
N LEU A 523 -5.47 54.85 -25.11
CA LEU A 523 -5.28 54.60 -26.54
C LEU A 523 -4.57 55.76 -27.23
N ALA A 524 -4.97 57.00 -26.91
CA ALA A 524 -4.32 58.20 -27.45
C ALA A 524 -2.86 58.31 -26.98
N GLN A 525 -2.58 57.99 -25.71
CA GLN A 525 -1.23 57.93 -25.17
C GLN A 525 -0.38 56.87 -25.88
N LEU A 526 -0.87 55.63 -26.02
CA LEU A 526 -0.16 54.57 -26.75
C LEU A 526 0.09 54.94 -28.21
N GLN A 527 -0.89 55.57 -28.88
CA GLN A 527 -0.76 56.01 -30.26
C GLN A 527 0.27 57.13 -30.43
N SER A 528 0.30 58.09 -29.50
CA SER A 528 1.34 59.13 -29.43
C SER A 528 2.72 58.49 -29.24
N ARG A 529 2.85 57.58 -28.26
CA ARG A 529 4.10 56.86 -27.97
C ARG A 529 4.62 56.09 -29.18
N MET A 530 3.74 55.33 -29.84
CA MET A 530 4.06 54.61 -31.08
C MET A 530 4.54 55.55 -32.20
N ALA A 531 3.89 56.71 -32.36
CA ALA A 531 4.26 57.68 -33.39
C ALA A 531 5.67 58.26 -33.13
N LEU A 532 6.00 58.61 -31.89
CA LEU A 532 7.32 59.10 -31.51
C LEU A 532 8.40 58.03 -31.72
N VAL A 533 8.18 56.81 -31.23
CA VAL A 533 9.13 55.68 -31.45
C VAL A 533 9.33 55.43 -32.94
N LYS A 534 8.26 55.46 -33.75
CA LYS A 534 8.35 55.29 -35.21
C LYS A 534 9.14 56.41 -35.87
N ARG A 535 8.97 57.67 -35.45
CA ARG A 535 9.77 58.81 -35.94
C ARG A 535 11.26 58.62 -35.61
N PHE A 536 11.59 58.15 -34.41
CA PHE A 536 12.99 57.88 -34.03
C PHE A 536 13.61 56.72 -34.82
N ILE A 537 12.87 55.62 -35.01
CA ILE A 537 13.32 54.51 -35.88
C ILE A 537 13.55 55.01 -37.31
N GLN A 538 12.63 55.83 -37.84
CA GLN A 538 12.78 56.40 -39.17
C GLN A 538 14.02 57.30 -39.25
N ALA A 539 14.25 58.17 -38.25
CA ALA A 539 15.44 59.01 -38.20
C ALA A 539 16.73 58.17 -38.22
N ARG A 540 16.80 57.06 -37.47
CA ARG A 540 17.94 56.13 -37.49
C ARG A 540 18.14 55.44 -38.84
N ARG A 541 17.06 55.05 -39.53
CA ARG A 541 17.14 54.40 -40.86
C ARG A 541 17.56 55.39 -41.96
N THR A 542 16.92 56.56 -41.99
CA THR A 542 17.19 57.62 -42.97
C THR A 542 18.64 58.12 -42.87
N TYR A 543 19.33 57.96 -41.74
CA TYR A 543 20.74 58.32 -41.60
C TYR A 543 21.66 57.69 -42.66
N THR A 544 21.35 56.47 -43.11
CA THR A 544 22.13 55.79 -44.14
C THR A 544 21.94 56.38 -45.54
N GLU A 545 20.82 57.07 -45.76
CA GLU A 545 20.42 57.66 -47.05
C GLU A 545 20.68 59.17 -47.09
N ASP A 546 20.22 59.90 -46.07
CA ASP A 546 20.44 61.35 -45.89
C ASP A 546 20.74 61.68 -44.42
N PRO A 547 22.02 61.89 -44.08
CA PRO A 547 22.43 62.27 -42.73
C PRO A 547 21.89 63.63 -42.27
N LYS A 548 21.66 64.59 -43.17
CA LYS A 548 21.23 65.95 -42.79
C LYS A 548 19.77 65.96 -42.36
N GLU A 549 18.93 65.26 -43.10
CA GLU A 549 17.52 65.11 -42.74
C GLU A 549 17.34 64.28 -41.47
N SER A 550 18.15 63.23 -41.27
CA SER A 550 18.14 62.43 -40.04
C SER A 550 18.41 63.27 -38.78
N ILE A 551 19.40 64.17 -38.82
CA ILE A 551 19.72 65.08 -37.70
C ILE A 551 18.57 66.04 -37.44
N LYS A 552 18.02 66.65 -38.50
CA LYS A 552 16.90 67.58 -38.38
C LYS A 552 15.69 66.91 -37.74
N GLN A 553 15.41 65.65 -38.09
CA GLN A 553 14.35 64.86 -37.46
C GLN A 553 14.66 64.57 -35.98
N CYS A 554 15.92 64.30 -35.61
CA CYS A 554 16.32 64.14 -34.21
C CYS A 554 16.24 65.45 -33.41
N GLU A 555 16.60 66.59 -33.99
CA GLU A 555 16.47 67.91 -33.36
C GLU A 555 15.00 68.28 -33.14
N LEU A 556 14.15 68.05 -34.15
CA LEU A 556 12.69 68.22 -34.02
C LEU A 556 12.09 67.29 -32.96
N LEU A 557 12.61 66.06 -32.80
CA LEU A 557 12.16 65.15 -31.75
C LEU A 557 12.50 65.68 -30.34
N LEU A 558 13.62 66.38 -30.16
CA LEU A 558 14.02 66.97 -28.88
C LEU A 558 13.20 68.21 -28.47
N GLU A 559 12.44 68.78 -29.40
CA GLU A 559 11.52 69.91 -29.20
C GLU A 559 10.09 69.46 -28.84
N GLU A 560 9.74 68.18 -29.06
CA GLU A 560 8.41 67.65 -28.76
C GLU A 560 8.17 67.53 -27.24
N PRO A 561 7.01 68.00 -26.73
CA PRO A 561 6.63 67.76 -25.35
C PRO A 561 6.37 66.26 -25.13
N ASP A 562 6.74 65.74 -23.96
CA ASP A 562 6.56 64.34 -23.51
C ASP A 562 7.51 63.28 -24.10
N LEU A 563 8.57 63.66 -24.82
CA LEU A 563 9.58 62.72 -25.34
C LEU A 563 10.17 61.82 -24.24
N ASP A 564 10.44 62.40 -23.07
CA ASP A 564 11.07 61.77 -21.90
C ASP A 564 10.34 60.52 -21.41
N SER A 565 9.02 60.47 -21.60
CA SER A 565 8.16 59.35 -21.18
C SER A 565 8.14 58.17 -22.17
N THR A 566 8.69 58.37 -23.37
CA THR A 566 8.51 57.47 -24.51
C THR A 566 9.82 56.95 -25.07
N ILE A 567 10.79 57.84 -25.23
CA ILE A 567 12.11 57.56 -25.79
C ILE A 567 13.12 58.09 -24.79
N ARG A 568 14.24 57.39 -24.67
CA ARG A 568 15.36 57.88 -23.88
C ARG A 568 15.98 59.06 -24.59
N ILE A 569 15.80 60.24 -24.02
CA ILE A 569 16.42 61.49 -24.51
C ILE A 569 17.93 61.30 -24.72
N GLY A 570 18.57 60.55 -23.81
CA GLY A 570 19.99 60.23 -23.89
C GLY A 570 20.37 59.48 -25.16
N ASP A 571 19.53 58.56 -25.67
CA ASP A 571 19.80 57.85 -26.92
C ASP A 571 19.72 58.78 -28.14
N VAL A 572 18.84 59.79 -28.11
CA VAL A 572 18.73 60.81 -29.17
C VAL A 572 19.95 61.73 -29.15
N TYR A 573 20.36 62.22 -27.97
CA TYR A 573 21.59 63.01 -27.84
C TYR A 573 22.83 62.20 -28.19
N GLY A 574 22.91 60.92 -27.79
CA GLY A 574 24.02 60.06 -28.14
C GLY A 574 24.15 59.87 -29.65
N PHE A 575 23.03 59.71 -30.35
CA PHE A 575 23.00 59.65 -31.80
C PHE A 575 23.50 60.95 -32.46
N LEU A 576 23.10 62.12 -31.95
CA LEU A 576 23.57 63.42 -32.43
C LEU A 576 25.07 63.62 -32.17
N VAL A 577 25.55 63.29 -30.97
CA VAL A 577 26.96 63.40 -30.60
C VAL A 577 27.82 62.49 -31.48
N GLU A 578 27.42 61.24 -31.70
CA GLU A 578 28.13 60.34 -32.60
C GLU A 578 28.20 60.86 -34.03
N HIS A 579 27.14 61.50 -34.53
CA HIS A 579 27.16 62.12 -35.85
C HIS A 579 28.19 63.25 -35.96
N TYR A 580 28.17 64.21 -35.03
CA TYR A 580 29.08 65.36 -35.08
C TYR A 580 30.53 64.98 -34.79
N VAL A 581 30.77 63.95 -33.96
CA VAL A 581 32.10 63.35 -33.78
C VAL A 581 32.62 62.74 -35.09
N ARG A 582 31.78 62.05 -35.87
CA ARG A 582 32.17 61.49 -37.18
C ARG A 582 32.49 62.57 -38.23
N LYS A 583 31.94 63.77 -38.09
CA LYS A 583 32.22 64.93 -38.96
C LYS A 583 33.36 65.82 -38.46
N GLU A 584 34.01 65.45 -37.36
CA GLU A 584 35.07 66.24 -36.70
C GLU A 584 34.61 67.63 -36.21
N GLU A 585 33.29 67.85 -36.10
CA GLU A 585 32.71 69.07 -35.56
C GLU A 585 32.60 68.98 -34.03
N TYR A 586 33.73 69.07 -33.34
CA TYR A 586 33.78 68.82 -31.89
C TYR A 586 33.07 69.88 -31.04
N GLN A 587 32.98 71.14 -31.50
CA GLN A 587 32.28 72.22 -30.77
C GLN A 587 30.77 71.98 -30.66
N THR A 588 30.13 71.54 -31.75
CA THR A 588 28.69 71.24 -31.78
C THR A 588 28.40 69.94 -31.02
N ALA A 589 29.25 68.92 -31.16
CA ALA A 589 29.17 67.70 -30.36
C ALA A 589 29.25 67.99 -28.85
N TYR A 590 30.14 68.88 -28.43
CA TYR A 590 30.28 69.29 -27.02
C TYR A 590 29.06 70.06 -26.51
N ARG A 591 28.46 70.93 -27.33
CA ARG A 591 27.21 71.62 -26.98
C ARG A 591 26.09 70.62 -26.67
N PHE A 592 25.90 69.62 -27.53
CA PHE A 592 24.88 68.58 -27.30
C PHE A 592 25.20 67.69 -26.09
N LEU A 593 26.48 67.44 -25.78
CA LEU A 593 26.88 66.75 -24.55
C LEU A 593 26.54 67.57 -23.29
N GLU A 594 26.75 68.89 -23.32
CA GLU A 594 26.39 69.78 -22.20
C GLU A 594 24.87 69.92 -22.04
N GLU A 595 24.13 70.02 -23.15
CA GLU A 595 22.66 70.03 -23.15
C GLU A 595 22.08 68.73 -22.58
N MET A 596 22.65 67.58 -22.98
CA MET A 596 22.32 66.28 -22.40
C MET A 596 22.60 66.25 -20.89
N ARG A 597 23.75 66.77 -20.45
CA ARG A 597 24.11 66.83 -19.02
C ARG A 597 23.20 67.75 -18.21
N ARG A 598 22.68 68.82 -18.81
CA ARG A 598 21.69 69.72 -18.18
C ARG A 598 20.32 69.08 -18.07
N ARG A 599 19.87 68.34 -19.10
CA ARG A 599 18.57 67.64 -19.09
C ARG A 599 18.59 66.34 -18.28
N LEU A 600 19.74 65.68 -18.17
CA LEU A 600 19.92 64.39 -17.47
C LEU A 600 21.04 64.49 -16.41
N PRO A 601 20.83 65.21 -15.29
CA PRO A 601 21.87 65.45 -14.29
C PRO A 601 22.26 64.21 -13.45
N LEU A 602 21.38 63.20 -13.39
CA LEU A 602 21.56 61.98 -12.58
C LEU A 602 21.94 60.74 -13.40
N ALA A 603 21.99 60.84 -14.74
CA ALA A 603 22.19 59.69 -15.61
C ALA A 603 23.66 59.49 -15.98
N ASN A 604 24.13 58.24 -15.96
CA ASN A 604 25.49 57.89 -16.38
C ASN A 604 25.66 58.09 -17.89
N MET A 605 26.47 59.07 -18.28
CA MET A 605 26.69 59.44 -19.70
C MET A 605 27.27 58.29 -20.54
N SER A 606 28.01 57.36 -19.90
CA SER A 606 28.58 56.17 -20.54
C SER A 606 27.55 55.16 -21.03
N TYR A 607 26.29 55.27 -20.58
CA TYR A 607 25.20 54.38 -21.01
C TYR A 607 24.58 54.81 -22.36
N TYR A 608 24.76 56.07 -22.75
CA TYR A 608 24.14 56.67 -23.94
C TYR A 608 25.15 57.02 -25.03
N VAL A 609 26.38 57.37 -24.64
CA VAL A 609 27.44 57.79 -25.56
C VAL A 609 28.65 56.90 -25.32
N SER A 610 29.24 56.39 -26.40
CA SER A 610 30.46 55.59 -26.28
C SER A 610 31.57 56.42 -25.61
N PRO A 611 32.33 55.84 -24.64
CA PRO A 611 33.41 56.55 -23.96
C PRO A 611 34.46 57.07 -24.95
N GLN A 612 34.66 56.35 -26.06
CA GLN A 612 35.52 56.78 -27.15
C GLN A 612 35.05 58.07 -27.84
N ALA A 613 33.74 58.24 -28.04
CA ALA A 613 33.19 59.46 -28.61
C ALA A 613 33.30 60.64 -27.64
N VAL A 614 33.10 60.42 -26.34
CA VAL A 614 33.29 61.46 -25.31
C VAL A 614 34.77 61.89 -25.24
N ASP A 615 35.70 60.93 -25.26
CA ASP A 615 37.14 61.20 -25.27
C ASP A 615 37.59 61.91 -26.55
N ALA A 616 36.96 61.62 -27.69
CA ALA A 616 37.25 62.27 -28.97
C ALA A 616 36.83 63.75 -28.94
N VAL A 617 35.67 64.08 -28.37
CA VAL A 617 35.22 65.48 -28.21
C VAL A 617 36.15 66.27 -27.29
N HIS A 618 36.53 65.71 -26.14
CA HIS A 618 37.40 66.40 -25.17
C HIS A 618 38.82 66.61 -25.73
N ARG A 619 39.38 65.61 -26.43
CA ARG A 619 40.67 65.74 -27.12
C ARG A 619 40.62 66.76 -28.27
N GLY A 620 39.55 66.77 -29.06
CA GLY A 620 39.37 67.72 -30.17
C GLY A 620 39.25 69.18 -29.73
N LEU A 621 38.83 69.44 -28.49
CA LEU A 621 38.68 70.78 -27.91
C LEU A 621 39.78 71.19 -26.92
N GLY A 622 40.75 70.31 -26.65
CA GLY A 622 41.82 70.57 -25.67
C GLY A 622 41.32 70.66 -24.22
N LEU A 623 40.17 70.04 -23.92
CA LEU A 623 39.57 70.02 -22.59
C LEU A 623 40.14 68.85 -21.76
N PRO A 624 40.23 68.98 -20.42
CA PRO A 624 40.66 67.88 -19.56
C PRO A 624 39.72 66.68 -19.70
N LEU A 625 40.29 65.49 -19.89
CA LEU A 625 39.53 64.25 -20.01
C LEU A 625 38.70 64.03 -18.73
N PRO A 626 37.40 63.70 -18.84
CA PRO A 626 36.60 63.35 -17.68
C PRO A 626 37.19 62.07 -17.05
N ARG A 627 37.54 62.12 -15.77
CA ARG A 627 37.93 60.91 -15.02
C ARG A 627 36.71 60.00 -14.91
N THR A 628 36.64 58.96 -15.74
CA THR A 628 35.70 57.86 -15.54
C THR A 628 36.17 57.03 -14.36
N VAL A 629 35.59 57.25 -13.18
CA VAL A 629 35.68 56.30 -12.08
C VAL A 629 34.72 55.16 -12.44
N PRO A 630 35.16 53.90 -12.57
CA PRO A 630 34.23 52.78 -12.67
C PRO A 630 33.69 52.51 -11.26
N GLU A 631 32.52 53.08 -10.94
CA GLU A 631 31.74 52.58 -9.82
C GLU A 631 31.10 51.24 -10.20
N PRO A 632 30.98 50.30 -9.25
CA PRO A 632 30.47 48.97 -9.52
C PRO A 632 29.04 49.08 -10.04
N VAL A 633 28.76 48.33 -11.10
CA VAL A 633 27.43 48.16 -11.70
C VAL A 633 26.44 47.80 -10.60
N ARG A 634 25.67 48.78 -10.12
CA ARG A 634 24.44 48.50 -9.39
C ARG A 634 23.43 48.02 -10.42
N HIS A 635 23.22 46.71 -10.46
CA HIS A 635 21.97 46.17 -10.96
C HIS A 635 20.84 46.85 -10.19
N ASN A 636 20.05 47.68 -10.86
CA ASN A 636 18.71 48.01 -10.40
C ASN A 636 17.85 46.74 -10.56
N GLY A 637 18.09 45.77 -9.68
CA GLY A 637 17.10 44.79 -9.33
C GLY A 637 16.08 45.52 -8.47
N MET A 638 14.83 45.49 -8.93
CA MET A 638 13.62 45.86 -8.21
C MET A 638 13.77 45.58 -6.71
N GLU A 639 13.91 46.63 -5.89
CA GLU A 639 13.75 46.51 -4.45
C GLU A 639 12.29 46.11 -4.19
N ASP A 640 12.12 44.87 -3.76
CA ASP A 640 10.88 44.35 -3.20
C ASP A 640 10.41 45.26 -2.07
N ALA A 641 9.21 45.82 -2.24
CA ALA A 641 8.39 46.23 -1.11
C ALA A 641 8.00 44.97 -0.33
N ARG A 642 8.85 44.55 0.60
CA ARG A 642 8.46 43.62 1.65
C ARG A 642 7.70 44.36 2.73
N GLU A 643 6.61 43.72 3.10
CA GLU A 643 5.67 44.06 4.13
C GLU A 643 6.38 44.33 5.47
N LEU A 644 5.82 45.26 6.23
CA LEU A 644 6.12 45.52 7.62
C LEU A 644 5.81 44.27 8.43
N ASP A 645 6.84 43.51 8.80
CA ASP A 645 6.77 42.60 9.95
C ASP A 645 7.36 43.32 11.17
N GLU A 646 6.58 43.31 12.25
CA GLU A 646 6.91 43.85 13.56
C GLU A 646 8.15 43.14 14.14
N GLU A 647 9.24 43.90 14.37
CA GLU A 647 10.33 43.44 15.22
C GLU A 647 9.87 43.42 16.68
N VAL A 648 9.75 42.21 17.21
CA VAL A 648 9.73 41.90 18.63
C VAL A 648 11.11 42.27 19.21
N VAL A 649 11.09 43.09 20.25
CA VAL A 649 12.27 43.50 21.04
C VAL A 649 12.80 42.28 21.80
N GLU A 650 14.02 41.84 21.50
CA GLU A 650 14.85 41.08 22.44
C GLU A 650 15.64 42.08 23.30
N GLU A 651 15.28 42.19 24.58
CA GLU A 651 16.13 42.81 25.59
C GLU A 651 17.31 41.88 25.89
N ALA A 652 18.53 42.44 25.77
CA ALA A 652 19.74 41.80 26.24
C ALA A 652 19.81 41.90 27.77
N ASP A 653 19.78 40.75 28.45
CA ASP A 653 20.16 40.62 29.84
C ASP A 653 21.65 40.95 30.02
N ASP A 654 21.91 42.03 30.75
CA ASP A 654 23.19 42.27 31.42
C ASP A 654 23.31 41.28 32.59
N ASN A 655 24.33 40.42 32.52
CA ASN A 655 24.86 39.67 33.66
C ASN A 655 25.34 40.63 34.77
N PRO A 656 25.29 40.25 36.07
CA PRO A 656 25.78 38.97 36.58
C PRO A 656 24.86 38.17 37.51
#